data_AF-A0A814I417-F1
#
_entry.id   AF-A0A814I417-F1
#
_cell.length_a   1.000
_cell.length_b   1.000
_cell.length_c   1.000
_cell.angle_alpha   90.00
_cell.angle_beta   90.00
_cell.angle_gamma   90.00
#
_symmetry.space_group_name_H-M   'P 1'
#
loop_
_entity.id
_entity.type
_entity.pdbx_description
1 polymer ?
#
loop_
_entity_poly.entity_id
_entity_poly.type
_entity_poly.pdbx_seq_one_letter_code
_entity_poly.pdbx_strand_id
1 'polypeptide(L)'
;MGNSVPRFVNQILPSIFKALGYHSDDVITLITFDNQANVFDMRLKNFSTFAIKCQGGTYMATGITALTDFILNKLPKDCRSLRLLTISDGEVADQQLVQSLAAQLATLIKNDFIINSQAVRLFTSSAQPDTRAVSSLLQLNNVSSVNLLDLRTDLGNELIASTIASLYSDDSLDRNALLKSNEAILKSNPWQSTTYDTIPLFSGENLFWLSKLPTGNLTVGDSNVEVHMQQSLTVDSYEKLLKTKIDYYINQMKILKVVNTKESLDEINKMMAYFQNMESSLSGNEDDVQALLNDSSLRARVQYLKASIARRKKSFVMRMSQIANDDKVSQLNSAQQAEYLRVVDSSSKNARGLARRAVTQGLDFNEILRKEVRQMAEHVDELKDIDDDNHLVSFFSQDTTLGGIRAVCQLVADDLLDDLDANDILRMINIVGIACSGPIGEFPDPMTWRVNEIFPGCYVSLADVLMAFVQSHGQPLRTPATNKDIANVIPIIEDQRIAKFLQKYAPSVLEYTCSIGMRRLVADVPMTAGYTICAGIWKLVEDLNTNKSELQLKTFEHLVKTYEVVVGNYFQHIMPYIKEQNTSMSYYIANNGTTNMISPLIKLLREKDTKKLQQIPKILRALYTYEIWQAVRRQYKNRDDSDLIAQKMLERLIGLDLNAHRTPLQALYEPEPQLADIAFHDQVHIDNSYLDELLQTVYYVDYVTLLPKYLSAAVNGDIESIKQIPAIDESFICKELQIDYDLETFKFYNVFQALVYTSKSSRVNSDNETMKMIDLVDEQAARKIVQDYIRKRFENQYATDLATKGQTERTALASTLVQSILDAPKHDEMVMLLREGLTRGKVRANIANTSSLGYAELKNRCLDLNEQVPRRLDILKVILLGRDYKKNDEPVWNNGNALFTSQLAEFEHVFVTLGYAEEWALVKAEHMKRNLYTYRDGFNRHGHGNTKPSYWAYGYMTLQLYKENSSCEDFEEYCKIHHNCCGVSQISQLLK
;
A
#
# COMPACT_ATOMS: atom_id res chain seq x y z
N MET A 1 28.35 24.95 -31.22
CA MET A 1 29.00 26.29 -31.29
C MET A 1 28.89 27.03 -32.61
N GLY A 2 28.65 26.37 -33.76
CA GLY A 2 28.42 27.07 -35.05
C GLY A 2 29.50 28.10 -35.42
N ASN A 3 29.09 29.27 -35.92
CA ASN A 3 29.98 30.39 -36.27
C ASN A 3 30.63 31.06 -35.04
N SER A 4 30.27 30.67 -33.81
CA SER A 4 30.89 31.20 -32.60
C SER A 4 32.25 30.55 -32.30
N VAL A 5 32.57 29.37 -32.85
CA VAL A 5 33.89 28.71 -32.63
C VAL A 5 35.05 29.59 -33.10
N PRO A 6 35.09 30.07 -34.36
CA PRO A 6 36.21 30.88 -34.83
C PRO A 6 36.28 32.22 -34.09
N ARG A 7 35.12 32.80 -33.74
CA ARG A 7 35.08 34.02 -32.92
C ARG A 7 35.71 33.79 -31.55
N PHE A 8 35.35 32.70 -30.88
CA PHE A 8 35.85 32.42 -29.53
C PHE A 8 37.35 32.11 -29.55
N VAL A 9 37.80 31.25 -30.46
CA VAL A 9 39.20 30.84 -30.55
C VAL A 9 40.10 31.95 -31.08
N ASN A 10 39.68 32.71 -32.09
CA ASN A 10 40.58 33.64 -32.77
C ASN A 10 40.55 35.06 -32.18
N GLN A 11 39.50 35.43 -31.43
CA GLN A 11 39.34 36.79 -30.89
C GLN A 11 39.25 36.82 -29.36
N ILE A 12 38.47 35.91 -28.76
CA ILE A 12 38.18 35.94 -27.31
C ILE A 12 39.31 35.29 -26.51
N LEU A 13 39.71 34.05 -26.82
CA LEU A 13 40.82 33.36 -26.12
C LEU A 13 42.12 34.18 -26.11
N PRO A 14 42.57 34.80 -27.23
CA PRO A 14 43.78 35.61 -27.20
C PRO A 14 43.68 36.83 -26.28
N SER A 15 42.47 37.40 -26.16
CA SER A 15 42.21 38.52 -25.27
C SER A 15 42.22 38.09 -23.80
N ILE A 16 41.69 36.89 -23.49
CA ILE A 16 41.77 36.29 -22.15
C ILE A 16 43.23 36.09 -21.76
N PHE A 17 44.04 35.42 -22.60
CA PHE A 17 45.44 35.15 -22.29
C PHE A 17 46.26 36.44 -22.10
N LYS A 18 46.03 37.46 -22.93
CA LYS A 18 46.67 38.78 -22.75
C LYS A 18 46.27 39.44 -21.42
N ALA A 19 45.00 39.35 -21.03
CA ALA A 19 44.53 39.88 -19.75
C ALA A 19 45.15 39.14 -18.55
N LEU A 20 45.50 37.87 -18.72
CA LEU A 20 46.22 37.06 -17.73
C LEU A 20 47.75 37.24 -17.78
N GLY A 21 48.27 38.13 -18.64
CA GLY A 21 49.70 38.44 -18.72
C GLY A 21 50.54 37.52 -19.60
N TYR A 22 49.93 36.63 -20.40
CA TYR A 22 50.66 35.75 -21.32
C TYR A 22 51.29 36.54 -22.47
N HIS A 23 52.49 36.15 -22.86
CA HIS A 23 53.26 36.71 -23.96
C HIS A 23 52.93 36.05 -25.29
N SER A 24 53.25 36.74 -26.39
CA SER A 24 52.89 36.31 -27.75
C SER A 24 53.54 34.99 -28.19
N ASP A 25 54.67 34.61 -27.58
CA ASP A 25 55.39 33.37 -27.85
C ASP A 25 55.06 32.23 -26.88
N ASP A 26 54.23 32.47 -25.86
CA ASP A 26 53.81 31.43 -24.92
C ASP A 26 52.97 30.37 -25.64
N VAL A 27 53.24 29.11 -25.31
CA VAL A 27 52.56 27.95 -25.89
C VAL A 27 51.33 27.65 -25.07
N ILE A 28 50.18 27.61 -25.74
CA ILE A 28 48.89 27.24 -25.17
C ILE A 28 48.43 25.95 -25.83
N THR A 29 47.98 25.01 -25.01
CA THR A 29 47.37 23.76 -25.48
C THR A 29 45.86 23.95 -25.59
N LEU A 30 45.33 23.80 -26.79
CA LEU A 30 43.90 23.79 -27.08
C LEU A 30 43.45 22.35 -27.34
N ILE A 31 42.53 21.85 -26.53
CA ILE A 31 41.87 20.56 -26.74
C ILE A 31 40.45 20.83 -27.25
N THR A 32 40.17 20.43 -28.49
CA THR A 32 38.83 20.52 -29.08
C THR A 32 38.20 19.14 -29.07
N PHE A 33 36.89 19.07 -28.83
CA PHE A 33 36.14 17.81 -28.83
C PHE A 33 34.84 17.94 -29.62
N ASP A 34 34.53 16.92 -30.42
CA ASP A 34 33.29 16.76 -31.20
C ASP A 34 32.82 15.31 -31.14
N ASN A 35 33.10 14.47 -32.15
CA ASN A 35 33.07 13.00 -32.06
C ASN A 35 34.44 12.41 -31.73
N GLN A 36 35.51 13.19 -31.89
CA GLN A 36 36.89 12.87 -31.54
C GLN A 36 37.52 14.07 -30.81
N ALA A 37 38.70 13.86 -30.22
CA ALA A 37 39.45 14.94 -29.61
C ALA A 37 40.70 15.25 -30.42
N ASN A 38 40.96 16.54 -30.65
CA ASN A 38 42.19 17.03 -31.28
C ASN A 38 42.92 17.92 -30.28
N VAL A 39 44.24 17.75 -30.18
CA VAL A 39 45.12 18.51 -29.28
C VAL A 39 46.04 19.37 -30.14
N PHE A 40 46.06 20.67 -29.88
CA PHE A 40 46.89 21.63 -30.60
C PHE A 40 47.78 22.41 -29.62
N ASP A 41 49.08 22.31 -29.77
CA ASP A 41 50.04 23.17 -29.08
C ASP A 41 50.41 24.34 -29.99
N MET A 42 49.97 25.55 -29.64
CA MET A 42 50.19 26.72 -30.49
C MET A 42 50.60 27.95 -29.68
N ARG A 43 51.47 28.76 -30.27
CA ARG A 43 51.84 30.05 -29.69
C ARG A 43 50.67 31.01 -29.72
N LEU A 44 50.54 31.85 -28.70
CA LEU A 44 49.45 32.82 -28.58
C LEU A 44 49.25 33.67 -29.84
N LYS A 45 50.34 34.11 -30.50
CA LYS A 45 50.27 34.89 -31.75
C LYS A 45 49.60 34.17 -32.93
N ASN A 46 49.53 32.84 -32.91
CA ASN A 46 48.98 32.03 -34.01
C ASN A 46 47.45 31.86 -33.90
N PHE A 47 46.84 32.09 -32.73
CA PHE A 47 45.39 31.91 -32.54
C PHE A 47 44.55 32.80 -33.48
N SER A 48 44.98 34.04 -33.74
CA SER A 48 44.21 34.98 -34.58
C SER A 48 44.03 34.51 -36.03
N THR A 49 44.94 33.66 -36.51
CA THR A 49 44.96 33.10 -37.87
C THR A 49 44.63 31.61 -37.91
N PHE A 50 44.31 31.00 -36.75
CA PHE A 50 44.04 29.58 -36.68
C PHE A 50 42.72 29.22 -37.38
N ALA A 51 42.81 28.31 -38.35
CA ALA A 51 41.66 27.86 -39.12
C ALA A 51 40.92 26.76 -38.35
N ILE A 52 39.86 27.13 -37.63
CA ILE A 52 38.97 26.20 -36.93
C ILE A 52 37.54 26.35 -37.44
N LYS A 53 36.79 25.25 -37.51
CA LYS A 53 35.37 25.23 -37.90
C LYS A 53 34.58 24.39 -36.89
N CYS A 54 33.29 24.65 -36.77
CA CYS A 54 32.41 23.78 -36.00
C CYS A 54 32.26 22.42 -36.70
N GLN A 55 32.28 21.34 -35.91
CA GLN A 55 31.90 20.01 -36.36
C GLN A 55 30.60 19.61 -35.62
N GLY A 56 29.78 18.73 -36.20
CA GLY A 56 28.47 18.37 -35.65
C GLY A 56 28.57 17.39 -34.48
N GLY A 57 27.77 17.61 -33.43
CA GLY A 57 27.73 16.77 -32.22
C GLY A 57 28.69 17.22 -31.11
N THR A 58 28.41 16.82 -29.86
CA THR A 58 29.22 17.15 -28.67
C THR A 58 29.41 15.90 -27.81
N TYR A 59 30.53 15.20 -28.00
CA TYR A 59 30.99 14.09 -27.16
C TYR A 59 32.25 14.53 -26.41
N MET A 60 32.15 14.66 -25.09
CA MET A 60 33.20 15.25 -24.26
C MET A 60 34.15 14.20 -23.67
N ALA A 61 33.79 12.91 -23.68
CA ALA A 61 34.61 11.84 -23.08
C ALA A 61 35.97 11.69 -23.78
N THR A 62 36.00 11.86 -25.10
CA THR A 62 37.25 11.86 -25.89
C THR A 62 38.13 13.04 -25.50
N GLY A 63 37.53 14.21 -25.22
CA GLY A 63 38.23 15.39 -24.71
C GLY A 63 38.88 15.16 -23.34
N ILE A 64 38.18 14.51 -22.41
CA ILE A 64 38.74 14.14 -21.09
C ILE A 64 39.88 13.12 -21.24
N THR A 65 39.74 12.17 -22.15
CA THR A 65 40.80 11.19 -22.44
C THR A 65 42.06 11.88 -22.98
N ALA A 66 41.89 12.83 -23.91
CA ALA A 66 43.00 13.63 -24.44
C ALA A 66 43.65 14.52 -23.37
N LEU A 67 42.85 15.11 -22.47
CA LEU A 67 43.36 15.87 -21.32
C LEU A 67 44.17 14.98 -20.37
N THR A 68 43.69 13.76 -20.11
CA THR A 68 44.36 12.78 -19.26
C THR A 68 45.73 12.41 -19.84
N ASP A 69 45.80 12.06 -21.13
CA ASP A 69 47.06 11.76 -21.81
C ASP A 69 48.02 12.96 -21.80
N PHE A 70 47.49 14.17 -22.02
CA PHE A 70 48.30 15.38 -22.01
C PHE A 70 48.95 15.62 -20.63
N ILE A 71 48.16 15.59 -19.56
CA ILE A 71 48.66 15.85 -18.20
C ILE A 71 49.65 14.77 -17.76
N LEU A 72 49.35 13.49 -18.00
CA LEU A 72 50.15 12.39 -17.46
C LEU A 72 51.40 12.08 -18.29
N ASN A 73 51.35 12.26 -19.62
CA ASN A 73 52.39 11.77 -20.53
C ASN A 73 53.14 12.87 -21.29
N LYS A 74 52.55 14.06 -21.49
CA LYS A 74 53.12 15.11 -22.36
C LYS A 74 53.57 16.35 -21.59
N LEU A 75 53.00 16.61 -20.41
CA LEU A 75 53.38 17.75 -19.59
C LEU A 75 54.83 17.59 -19.08
N PRO A 76 55.65 18.66 -19.08
CA PRO A 76 56.98 18.63 -18.47
C PRO A 76 56.88 18.22 -16.99
N LYS A 77 57.78 17.34 -16.53
CA LYS A 77 57.75 16.78 -15.16
C LYS A 77 57.94 17.82 -14.05
N ASP A 78 58.49 18.96 -14.39
CA ASP A 78 58.71 20.13 -13.55
C ASP A 78 57.51 21.08 -13.51
N CYS A 79 56.57 20.95 -14.44
CA CYS A 79 55.34 21.73 -14.44
C CYS A 79 54.33 21.11 -13.46
N ARG A 80 54.08 21.81 -12.34
CA ARG A 80 53.12 21.39 -11.31
C ARG A 80 51.89 22.27 -11.21
N SER A 81 51.82 23.38 -11.95
CA SER A 81 50.75 24.38 -11.88
C SER A 81 49.97 24.41 -13.18
N LEU A 82 48.64 24.30 -13.11
CA LEU A 82 47.76 24.21 -14.27
C LEU A 82 46.56 25.17 -14.14
N ARG A 83 46.30 25.96 -15.19
CA ARG A 83 45.04 26.67 -15.40
C ARG A 83 44.23 25.91 -16.45
N LEU A 84 43.04 25.45 -16.08
CA LEU A 84 42.15 24.69 -16.95
C LEU A 84 40.83 25.42 -17.16
N LEU A 85 40.56 25.84 -18.39
CA LEU A 85 39.31 26.45 -18.79
C LEU A 85 38.49 25.48 -19.65
N THR A 86 37.33 25.07 -19.16
CA THR A 86 36.38 24.23 -19.91
C THR A 86 35.25 25.09 -20.45
N ILE A 87 34.97 25.01 -21.76
CA ILE A 87 33.86 25.75 -22.38
C ILE A 87 33.04 24.76 -23.22
N SER A 88 31.71 24.80 -23.06
CA SER A 88 30.78 24.07 -23.91
C SER A 88 29.50 24.86 -24.12
N ASP A 89 28.85 24.67 -25.26
CA ASP A 89 27.60 25.35 -25.63
C ASP A 89 26.41 24.43 -25.90
N GLY A 90 26.60 23.11 -25.78
CA GLY A 90 25.62 22.11 -26.22
C GLY A 90 25.33 21.03 -25.18
N GLU A 91 24.30 20.24 -25.47
CA GLU A 91 24.04 18.98 -24.79
C GLU A 91 25.17 17.99 -25.07
N VAL A 92 25.65 17.29 -24.04
CA VAL A 92 26.77 16.35 -24.15
C VAL A 92 26.21 14.93 -24.22
N ALA A 93 26.36 14.30 -25.38
CA ALA A 93 25.71 13.02 -25.67
C ALA A 93 26.24 11.84 -24.81
N ASP A 94 27.46 11.95 -24.28
CA ASP A 94 28.17 10.94 -23.48
C ASP A 94 28.34 11.34 -22.01
N GLN A 95 27.39 12.11 -21.46
CA GLN A 95 27.44 12.69 -20.10
C GLN A 95 27.86 11.71 -18.99
N GLN A 96 27.33 10.48 -18.98
CA GLN A 96 27.70 9.49 -17.94
C GLN A 96 29.16 9.07 -18.04
N LEU A 97 29.67 8.85 -19.26
CA LEU A 97 31.06 8.46 -19.48
C LEU A 97 32.01 9.61 -19.09
N VAL A 98 31.63 10.85 -19.43
CA VAL A 98 32.33 12.08 -19.05
C VAL A 98 32.51 12.17 -17.53
N GLN A 99 31.44 11.95 -16.75
CA GLN A 99 31.50 11.97 -15.28
C GLN A 99 32.47 10.92 -14.74
N SER A 100 32.42 9.71 -15.28
CA SER A 100 33.30 8.61 -14.84
C SER A 100 34.77 8.89 -15.13
N LEU A 101 35.09 9.39 -16.33
CA LEU A 101 36.46 9.70 -16.73
C LEU A 101 37.01 10.92 -15.99
N ALA A 102 36.18 11.95 -15.74
CA ALA A 102 36.58 13.11 -14.96
C ALA A 102 36.91 12.73 -13.51
N ALA A 103 36.10 11.85 -12.89
CA ALA A 103 36.35 11.36 -11.54
C ALA A 103 37.65 10.54 -11.47
N GLN A 104 37.89 9.66 -12.44
CA GLN A 104 39.15 8.92 -12.56
C GLN A 104 40.35 9.87 -12.70
N LEU A 105 40.28 10.84 -13.60
CA LEU A 105 41.32 11.85 -13.77
C LEU A 105 41.59 12.61 -12.46
N ALA A 106 40.53 13.03 -11.76
CA ALA A 106 40.65 13.71 -10.47
C ALA A 106 41.45 12.90 -9.45
N THR A 107 41.20 11.59 -9.34
CA THR A 107 41.95 10.73 -8.42
C THR A 107 43.43 10.60 -8.79
N LEU A 108 43.77 10.67 -10.09
CA LEU A 108 45.13 10.51 -10.58
C LEU A 108 45.98 11.77 -10.38
N ILE A 109 45.40 12.97 -10.46
CA ILE A 109 46.19 14.21 -10.53
C ILE A 109 46.08 15.14 -9.31
N LYS A 110 45.06 14.96 -8.46
CA LYS A 110 44.73 15.92 -7.38
C LYS A 110 45.83 16.13 -6.33
N ASN A 111 46.75 15.17 -6.18
CA ASN A 111 47.85 15.25 -5.21
C ASN A 111 49.17 15.73 -5.82
N ASP A 112 49.33 15.63 -7.14
CA ASP A 112 50.60 15.91 -7.82
C ASP A 112 50.63 17.30 -8.47
N PHE A 113 49.46 17.89 -8.72
CA PHE A 113 49.30 19.15 -9.41
C PHE A 113 48.50 20.17 -8.59
N ILE A 114 48.82 21.45 -8.79
CA ILE A 114 48.09 22.62 -8.30
C ILE A 114 47.26 23.13 -9.48
N ILE A 115 45.94 22.96 -9.42
CA ILE A 115 45.02 23.13 -10.55
C ILE A 115 43.96 24.18 -10.20
N ASN A 116 43.92 25.26 -10.98
CA ASN A 116 42.77 26.16 -11.04
C ASN A 116 41.89 25.76 -12.24
N SER A 117 40.83 25.00 -11.98
CA SER A 117 39.87 24.55 -12.99
C SER A 117 38.59 25.38 -12.92
N GLN A 118 38.21 25.98 -14.06
CA GLN A 118 37.03 26.82 -14.21
C GLN A 118 36.23 26.39 -15.45
N ALA A 119 34.92 26.65 -15.40
CA ALA A 119 34.00 26.21 -16.44
C ALA A 119 33.06 27.31 -16.90
N VAL A 120 32.74 27.31 -18.19
CA VAL A 120 31.83 28.24 -18.83
C VAL A 120 30.77 27.48 -19.62
N ARG A 121 29.50 27.74 -19.31
CA ARG A 121 28.37 27.38 -20.16
C ARG A 121 28.12 28.54 -21.12
N LEU A 122 28.42 28.31 -22.39
CA LEU A 122 28.27 29.33 -23.42
C LEU A 122 26.91 29.20 -24.10
N PHE A 123 26.03 30.17 -23.92
CA PHE A 123 24.70 30.20 -24.52
C PHE A 123 24.79 30.80 -25.93
N THR A 124 24.89 29.92 -26.94
CA THR A 124 24.83 30.27 -28.37
C THR A 124 23.42 30.27 -28.96
N SER A 125 22.46 29.68 -28.25
CA SER A 125 21.05 29.56 -28.63
C SER A 125 20.16 29.53 -27.38
N SER A 126 18.86 29.25 -27.54
CA SER A 126 17.92 29.05 -26.43
C SER A 126 18.09 27.70 -25.71
N ALA A 127 18.90 26.78 -26.25
CA ALA A 127 19.19 25.50 -25.61
C ALA A 127 20.19 25.69 -24.45
N GLN A 128 20.03 24.91 -23.37
CA GLN A 128 20.90 24.98 -22.19
C GLN A 128 22.09 24.03 -22.34
N PRO A 129 23.34 24.50 -22.19
CA PRO A 129 24.52 23.62 -22.18
C PRO A 129 24.47 22.60 -21.02
N ASP A 130 24.98 21.39 -21.25
CA ASP A 130 24.93 20.31 -20.26
C ASP A 130 25.71 20.66 -18.99
N THR A 131 24.98 20.86 -17.90
CA THR A 131 25.55 21.34 -16.63
C THR A 131 26.41 20.29 -15.96
N ARG A 132 26.02 19.01 -16.00
CA ARG A 132 26.75 17.96 -15.26
C ARG A 132 28.03 17.58 -15.99
N ALA A 133 28.00 17.51 -17.32
CA ALA A 133 29.19 17.23 -18.12
C ALA A 133 30.25 18.31 -17.92
N VAL A 134 29.87 19.59 -18.05
CA VAL A 134 30.81 20.71 -17.92
C VAL A 134 31.30 20.85 -16.46
N SER A 135 30.42 20.68 -15.47
CA SER A 135 30.80 20.74 -14.04
C SER A 135 31.69 19.58 -13.61
N SER A 136 31.78 18.49 -14.38
CA SER A 136 32.63 17.36 -14.01
C SER A 136 34.12 17.73 -13.95
N LEU A 137 34.61 18.65 -14.77
CA LEU A 137 36.01 19.08 -14.74
C LEU A 137 36.31 20.08 -13.60
N LEU A 138 35.28 20.64 -12.99
CA LEU A 138 35.43 21.54 -11.85
C LEU A 138 35.94 20.83 -10.60
N GLN A 139 35.70 19.52 -10.48
CA GLN A 139 36.20 18.70 -9.38
C GLN A 139 37.74 18.60 -9.34
N LEU A 140 38.42 18.97 -10.43
CA LEU A 140 39.88 19.04 -10.51
C LEU A 140 40.45 20.26 -9.79
N ASN A 141 39.65 21.29 -9.52
CA ASN A 141 40.13 22.51 -8.87
C ASN A 141 40.52 22.25 -7.41
N ASN A 142 41.75 22.60 -7.04
CA ASN A 142 42.26 22.50 -5.67
C ASN A 142 42.90 23.80 -5.14
N VAL A 143 42.71 24.93 -5.84
CA VAL A 143 43.32 26.23 -5.51
C VAL A 143 42.28 27.26 -5.07
N SER A 144 41.25 27.46 -5.89
CA SER A 144 40.35 28.61 -5.79
C SER A 144 38.90 28.17 -5.60
N SER A 145 38.02 29.15 -5.37
CA SER A 145 36.60 28.90 -5.53
C SER A 145 36.30 28.51 -6.98
N VAL A 146 35.50 27.47 -7.10
CA VAL A 146 35.09 26.97 -8.39
C VAL A 146 33.92 27.81 -8.90
N ASN A 147 34.01 28.29 -10.13
CA ASN A 147 32.93 29.02 -10.79
C ASN A 147 32.46 28.28 -12.04
N LEU A 148 31.15 28.03 -12.11
CA LEU A 148 30.47 27.69 -13.35
C LEU A 148 29.77 28.95 -13.86
N LEU A 149 30.32 29.54 -14.90
CA LEU A 149 29.88 30.84 -15.40
C LEU A 149 28.97 30.69 -16.63
N ASP A 150 27.83 31.37 -16.61
CA ASP A 150 26.92 31.43 -17.75
C ASP A 150 27.20 32.67 -18.59
N LEU A 151 27.57 32.48 -19.86
CA LEU A 151 27.84 33.57 -20.78
C LEU A 151 27.02 33.47 -22.04
N ARG A 152 26.43 34.58 -22.46
CA ARG A 152 25.71 34.67 -23.72
C ARG A 152 26.64 35.14 -24.83
N THR A 153 26.52 34.57 -26.02
CA THR A 153 27.39 34.95 -27.15
C THR A 153 27.07 36.32 -27.74
N ASP A 154 25.96 36.95 -27.39
CA ASP A 154 25.62 38.31 -27.82
C ASP A 154 26.42 39.40 -27.10
N LEU A 155 27.10 39.08 -25.99
CA LEU A 155 27.99 39.99 -25.29
C LEU A 155 29.22 40.36 -26.14
N GLY A 156 29.79 41.55 -25.89
CA GLY A 156 31.01 42.03 -26.54
C GLY A 156 32.24 41.19 -26.17
N ASN A 157 33.18 41.02 -27.11
CA ASN A 157 34.36 40.17 -26.93
C ASN A 157 35.20 40.57 -25.70
N GLU A 158 35.41 41.87 -25.48
CA GLU A 158 36.20 42.37 -24.34
C GLU A 158 35.54 42.06 -22.99
N LEU A 159 34.21 42.15 -22.91
CA LEU A 159 33.46 41.83 -21.69
C LEU A 159 33.52 40.33 -21.39
N ILE A 160 33.36 39.49 -22.41
CA ILE A 160 33.51 38.03 -22.27
C ILE A 160 34.93 37.71 -21.79
N ALA A 161 35.94 38.31 -22.43
CA ALA A 161 37.34 38.05 -22.12
C ALA A 161 37.72 38.49 -20.69
N SER A 162 37.32 39.69 -20.27
CA SER A 162 37.60 40.19 -18.92
C SER A 162 36.88 39.38 -17.84
N THR A 163 35.64 38.96 -18.09
CA THR A 163 34.86 38.12 -17.16
C THR A 163 35.48 36.74 -16.98
N ILE A 164 35.98 36.12 -18.04
CA ILE A 164 36.68 34.84 -17.94
C ILE A 164 38.06 35.02 -17.30
N ALA A 165 38.78 36.08 -17.63
CA ALA A 165 40.09 36.37 -17.03
C ALA A 165 39.99 36.59 -15.52
N SER A 166 38.92 37.24 -15.02
CA SER A 166 38.70 37.42 -13.57
C SER A 166 38.45 36.11 -12.81
N LEU A 167 38.21 34.97 -13.49
CA LEU A 167 38.15 33.67 -12.81
C LEU A 167 39.53 33.16 -12.37
N TYR A 168 40.59 33.76 -12.91
CA TYR A 168 41.99 33.42 -12.63
C TYR A 168 42.76 34.57 -11.99
N SER A 169 42.13 35.74 -11.79
CA SER A 169 42.75 36.81 -11.01
C SER A 169 43.00 36.31 -9.60
N ASP A 170 44.23 36.47 -9.11
CA ASP A 170 44.69 36.09 -7.77
C ASP A 170 44.93 34.59 -7.50
N ASP A 171 44.90 33.72 -8.52
CA ASP A 171 45.18 32.28 -8.31
C ASP A 171 46.63 31.96 -7.92
N SER A 172 47.52 32.95 -8.02
CA SER A 172 48.92 32.91 -7.60
C SER A 172 49.73 31.76 -8.20
N LEU A 173 49.24 31.11 -9.27
CA LEU A 173 49.94 30.00 -9.93
C LEU A 173 51.27 30.44 -10.57
N ASP A 174 51.42 31.74 -10.80
CA ASP A 174 52.65 32.36 -11.33
C ASP A 174 53.71 32.63 -10.21
N ARG A 175 53.37 32.39 -8.93
CA ARG A 175 54.22 32.67 -7.76
C ARG A 175 54.36 31.42 -6.87
N ASN A 176 55.50 30.74 -6.95
CA ASN A 176 55.78 29.53 -6.15
C ASN A 176 56.19 29.85 -4.70
N ALA A 177 55.31 30.44 -3.90
CA ALA A 177 55.52 30.54 -2.46
C ALA A 177 55.13 29.21 -1.78
N LEU A 178 56.06 28.60 -1.06
CA LEU A 178 55.84 27.34 -0.34
C LEU A 178 56.06 27.56 1.15
N LEU A 179 55.11 27.11 1.97
CA LEU A 179 55.32 26.91 3.40
C LEU A 179 56.02 25.57 3.59
N LYS A 180 57.18 25.56 4.23
CA LYS A 180 57.94 24.36 4.57
C LYS A 180 57.96 24.12 6.06
N SER A 181 57.92 22.85 6.44
CA SER A 181 58.17 22.37 7.78
C SER A 181 59.35 21.38 7.75
N ASN A 182 60.07 21.28 8.86
CA ASN A 182 61.12 20.29 9.05
C ASN A 182 60.57 18.86 9.20
N GLU A 183 59.26 18.70 9.38
CA GLU A 183 58.57 17.42 9.53
C GLU A 183 57.28 17.39 8.70
N ALA A 184 56.84 16.20 8.30
CA ALA A 184 55.56 16.04 7.61
C ALA A 184 54.38 16.22 8.58
N ILE A 185 53.96 17.48 8.79
CA ILE A 185 52.87 17.84 9.71
C ILE A 185 51.74 18.62 9.05
N LEU A 186 51.97 19.12 7.83
CA LEU A 186 51.02 19.97 7.11
C LEU A 186 49.96 19.12 6.43
N LYS A 187 48.71 19.56 6.48
CA LYS A 187 47.56 18.91 5.82
C LYS A 187 46.82 19.93 4.96
N SER A 188 46.44 19.51 3.75
CA SER A 188 45.62 20.32 2.84
C SER A 188 44.13 20.28 3.20
N ASN A 189 43.67 19.20 3.82
CA ASN A 189 42.32 19.06 4.37
C ASN A 189 42.36 18.36 5.73
N PRO A 190 41.43 18.66 6.65
CA PRO A 190 41.52 18.16 8.01
C PRO A 190 41.30 16.63 8.13
N TRP A 191 40.42 16.06 7.31
CA TRP A 191 40.09 14.62 7.30
C TRP A 191 41.10 13.75 6.53
N GLN A 192 42.14 14.33 5.94
CA GLN A 192 43.18 13.54 5.27
C GLN A 192 44.12 12.89 6.29
N SER A 193 44.50 11.64 6.00
CA SER A 193 45.51 10.89 6.74
C SER A 193 46.94 11.28 6.34
N THR A 194 47.15 11.62 5.07
CA THR A 194 48.45 12.03 4.54
C THR A 194 48.87 13.39 5.10
N THR A 195 50.14 13.51 5.44
CA THR A 195 50.79 14.75 5.88
C THR A 195 51.94 15.09 4.95
N TYR A 196 52.23 16.38 4.82
CA TYR A 196 53.23 16.93 3.93
C TYR A 196 54.24 17.77 4.72
N ASP A 197 55.47 17.81 4.24
CA ASP A 197 56.52 18.72 4.72
C ASP A 197 56.43 20.09 4.06
N THR A 198 55.66 20.22 2.96
CA THR A 198 55.50 21.45 2.21
C THR A 198 54.06 21.63 1.71
N ILE A 199 53.56 22.87 1.72
CA ILE A 199 52.29 23.24 1.08
C ILE A 199 52.43 24.56 0.31
N PRO A 200 51.71 24.74 -0.81
CA PRO A 200 51.67 26.01 -1.52
C PRO A 200 50.94 27.09 -0.72
N LEU A 201 51.43 28.32 -0.83
CA LEU A 201 50.80 29.52 -0.30
C LEU A 201 50.30 30.39 -1.44
N PHE A 202 49.11 30.95 -1.26
CA PHE A 202 48.46 31.86 -2.20
C PHE A 202 48.53 33.29 -1.70
N SER A 203 48.30 34.27 -2.59
CA SER A 203 48.19 35.67 -2.18
C SER A 203 47.04 35.84 -1.18
N GLY A 204 47.31 36.53 -0.06
CA GLY A 204 46.32 36.79 0.99
C GLY A 204 46.38 35.80 2.15
N GLU A 205 45.24 35.59 2.81
CA GLU A 205 45.10 34.74 3.99
C GLU A 205 45.08 33.26 3.60
N ASN A 206 45.99 32.47 4.20
CA ASN A 206 46.11 31.04 3.94
C ASN A 206 45.67 30.24 5.17
N LEU A 207 44.75 29.30 4.97
CA LEU A 207 44.34 28.36 6.01
C LEU A 207 44.76 26.94 5.65
N PHE A 208 45.41 26.27 6.59
CA PHE A 208 45.86 24.89 6.50
C PHE A 208 45.68 24.19 7.85
N TRP A 209 45.80 22.86 7.85
CA TRP A 209 45.67 22.05 9.05
C TRP A 209 47.01 21.44 9.44
N LEU A 210 47.17 21.18 10.73
CA LEU A 210 48.36 20.55 11.29
C LEU A 210 47.95 19.25 11.97
N SER A 211 48.67 18.15 11.72
CA SER A 211 48.44 16.89 12.42
C SER A 211 48.89 16.94 13.88
N LYS A 212 49.85 17.82 14.19
CA LYS A 212 50.41 18.09 15.51
C LYS A 212 51.02 19.49 15.53
N LEU A 213 51.26 20.05 16.71
CA LEU A 213 51.95 21.32 16.84
C LEU A 213 53.39 21.23 16.27
N PRO A 214 53.88 22.28 15.58
CA PRO A 214 55.22 22.28 15.01
C PRO A 214 56.27 22.31 16.13
N THR A 215 57.24 21.40 16.06
CA THR A 215 58.39 21.29 16.98
C THR A 215 59.61 22.06 16.49
N GLY A 216 59.62 22.53 15.23
CA GLY A 216 60.69 23.30 14.59
C GLY A 216 60.17 24.50 13.79
N ASN A 217 61.05 25.15 13.02
CA ASN A 217 60.71 26.35 12.25
C ASN A 217 59.82 26.01 11.05
N LEU A 218 58.70 26.72 10.93
CA LEU A 218 57.97 26.85 9.67
C LEU A 218 58.64 27.94 8.83
N THR A 219 58.89 27.71 7.54
CA THR A 219 59.56 28.70 6.67
C THR A 219 58.80 28.98 5.39
N VAL A 220 58.93 30.20 4.87
CA VAL A 220 58.49 30.59 3.53
C VAL A 220 59.69 31.18 2.80
N GLY A 221 60.21 30.43 1.81
CA GLY A 221 61.54 30.71 1.26
C GLY A 221 62.62 30.57 2.33
N ASP A 222 63.39 31.63 2.56
CA ASP A 222 64.45 31.69 3.58
C ASP A 222 63.99 32.31 4.92
N SER A 223 62.73 32.73 5.01
CA SER A 223 62.18 33.42 6.19
C SER A 223 61.44 32.47 7.13
N ASN A 224 61.69 32.57 8.44
CA ASN A 224 60.90 31.87 9.46
C ASN A 224 59.51 32.52 9.64
N VAL A 225 58.50 31.69 9.87
CA VAL A 225 57.13 32.09 10.18
C VAL A 225 56.96 32.16 11.70
N GLU A 226 56.47 33.29 12.19
CA GLU A 226 56.13 33.47 13.61
C GLU A 226 54.79 32.78 13.92
N VAL A 227 54.75 31.94 14.96
CA VAL A 227 53.57 31.17 15.34
C VAL A 227 52.97 31.76 16.62
N HIS A 228 51.77 32.32 16.51
CA HIS A 228 51.01 32.83 17.66
C HIS A 228 49.90 31.85 18.05
N MET A 229 49.97 31.32 19.28
CA MET A 229 48.92 30.46 19.83
C MET A 229 47.81 31.31 20.43
N GLN A 230 46.59 31.21 19.90
CA GLN A 230 45.39 31.87 20.45
C GLN A 230 44.56 30.91 21.33
N GLN A 231 43.57 31.47 22.05
CA GLN A 231 42.66 30.73 22.93
C GLN A 231 41.86 29.65 22.18
N SER A 232 41.30 28.71 22.93
CA SER A 232 40.43 27.65 22.42
C SER A 232 39.27 28.19 21.57
N LEU A 233 38.98 27.51 20.45
CA LEU A 233 37.86 27.84 19.57
C LEU A 233 36.52 27.79 20.32
N THR A 234 35.74 28.85 20.16
CA THR A 234 34.31 28.92 20.53
C THR A 234 33.45 28.83 19.28
N VAL A 235 32.15 28.53 19.39
CA VAL A 235 31.22 28.49 18.23
C VAL A 235 31.29 29.80 17.41
N ASP A 236 31.31 30.96 18.07
CA ASP A 236 31.33 32.27 17.40
C ASP A 236 32.69 32.61 16.77
N SER A 237 33.82 32.26 17.41
CA SER A 237 35.16 32.49 16.84
C SER A 237 35.48 31.51 15.71
N TYR A 238 34.99 30.28 15.82
CA TYR A 238 35.09 29.22 14.81
C TYR A 238 34.45 29.62 13.48
N GLU A 239 33.19 30.11 13.50
CA GLU A 239 32.48 30.52 12.28
C GLU A 239 33.25 31.62 11.56
N LYS A 240 33.73 32.62 12.31
CA LYS A 240 34.45 33.76 11.74
C LYS A 240 35.80 33.36 11.13
N LEU A 241 36.57 32.48 11.79
CA LEU A 241 37.89 32.06 11.33
C LEU A 241 37.82 31.14 10.11
N LEU A 242 36.80 30.29 10.03
CA LEU A 242 36.72 29.25 8.99
C LEU A 242 35.71 29.55 7.89
N LYS A 243 34.99 30.68 7.94
CA LYS A 243 33.95 31.06 6.97
C LYS A 243 34.36 30.80 5.52
N THR A 244 35.49 31.34 5.09
CA THR A 244 35.98 31.21 3.72
C THR A 244 36.18 29.75 3.31
N LYS A 245 36.64 28.89 4.23
CA LYS A 245 36.83 27.45 3.96
C LYS A 245 35.55 26.64 4.09
N ILE A 246 34.64 27.01 4.99
CA ILE A 246 33.31 26.42 5.07
C ILE A 246 32.55 26.68 3.77
N ASP A 247 32.58 27.91 3.26
CA ASP A 247 31.97 28.28 1.98
C ASP A 247 32.62 27.53 0.79
N TYR A 248 33.95 27.38 0.82
CA TYR A 248 34.67 26.54 -0.14
C TYR A 248 34.18 25.09 -0.11
N TYR A 249 34.07 24.46 1.07
CA TYR A 249 33.62 23.08 1.19
C TYR A 249 32.14 22.92 0.83
N ILE A 250 31.29 23.89 1.17
CA ILE A 250 29.89 23.92 0.74
C ILE A 250 29.80 23.92 -0.80
N ASN A 251 30.60 24.74 -1.47
CA ASN A 251 30.63 24.77 -2.94
C ASN A 251 31.21 23.49 -3.53
N GLN A 252 32.24 22.92 -2.93
CA GLN A 252 32.78 21.61 -3.31
C GLN A 252 31.72 20.50 -3.16
N MET A 253 30.97 20.46 -2.05
CA MET A 253 29.88 19.50 -1.85
C MET A 253 28.78 19.63 -2.92
N LYS A 254 28.41 20.86 -3.30
CA LYS A 254 27.45 21.10 -4.40
C LYS A 254 27.96 20.49 -5.71
N ILE A 255 29.23 20.67 -6.04
CA ILE A 255 29.84 20.13 -7.27
C ILE A 255 29.91 18.61 -7.21
N LEU A 256 30.42 18.04 -6.12
CA LEU A 256 30.48 16.60 -5.91
C LEU A 256 29.10 15.94 -6.01
N LYS A 257 28.07 16.64 -5.53
CA LYS A 257 26.68 16.19 -5.65
C LYS A 257 26.15 16.26 -7.09
N VAL A 258 26.49 17.31 -7.86
CA VAL A 258 26.15 17.39 -9.29
C VAL A 258 26.84 16.29 -10.10
N VAL A 259 28.06 15.90 -9.71
CA VAL A 259 28.84 14.80 -10.31
C VAL A 259 28.26 13.42 -9.95
N ASN A 260 27.80 13.23 -8.73
CA ASN A 260 27.06 12.05 -8.24
C ASN A 260 27.73 10.68 -8.52
N THR A 261 29.05 10.58 -8.31
CA THR A 261 29.79 9.29 -8.36
C THR A 261 29.97 8.71 -6.96
N LYS A 262 30.36 7.43 -6.87
CA LYS A 262 30.61 6.77 -5.58
C LYS A 262 31.71 7.50 -4.79
N GLU A 263 32.77 7.89 -5.47
CA GLU A 263 33.92 8.61 -4.92
C GLU A 263 33.49 10.00 -4.43
N SER A 264 32.61 10.68 -5.17
CA SER A 264 32.03 11.97 -4.75
C SER A 264 31.18 11.85 -3.48
N LEU A 265 30.38 10.78 -3.35
CA LEU A 265 29.58 10.52 -2.16
C LEU A 265 30.44 10.18 -0.93
N ASP A 266 31.49 9.37 -1.12
CA ASP A 266 32.43 9.03 -0.05
C ASP A 266 33.16 10.27 0.47
N GLU A 267 33.54 11.20 -0.42
CA GLU A 267 34.16 12.46 -0.02
C GLU A 267 33.17 13.37 0.73
N ILE A 268 31.92 13.49 0.26
CA ILE A 268 30.85 14.20 0.98
C ILE A 268 30.67 13.65 2.40
N ASN A 269 30.66 12.33 2.56
CA ASN A 269 30.51 11.69 3.87
C ASN A 269 31.68 12.00 4.81
N LYS A 270 32.92 12.03 4.30
CA LYS A 270 34.10 12.42 5.10
C LYS A 270 34.03 13.87 5.55
N MET A 271 33.63 14.79 4.66
CA MET A 271 33.42 16.20 5.00
C MET A 271 32.37 16.33 6.12
N MET A 272 31.22 15.68 5.95
CA MET A 272 30.12 15.69 6.91
C MET A 272 30.54 15.15 8.28
N ALA A 273 31.20 13.99 8.32
CA ALA A 273 31.61 13.35 9.57
C ALA A 273 32.60 14.21 10.38
N TYR A 274 33.58 14.83 9.69
CA TYR A 274 34.53 15.72 10.37
C TYR A 274 33.83 16.91 11.01
N PHE A 275 32.99 17.59 10.24
CA PHE A 275 32.29 18.80 10.68
C PHE A 275 31.23 18.51 11.76
N GLN A 276 30.56 17.35 11.70
CA GLN A 276 29.69 16.85 12.77
C GLN A 276 30.43 16.67 14.08
N ASN A 277 31.54 15.92 14.07
CA ASN A 277 32.33 15.66 15.28
C ASN A 277 32.87 16.96 15.89
N MET A 278 33.29 17.89 15.03
CA MET A 278 33.78 19.19 15.44
C MET A 278 32.68 20.05 16.09
N GLU A 279 31.48 20.14 15.50
CA GLU A 279 30.37 20.89 16.07
C GLU A 279 29.89 20.29 17.40
N SER A 280 29.83 18.95 17.50
CA SER A 280 29.54 18.27 18.77
C SER A 280 30.57 18.60 19.85
N SER A 281 31.85 18.69 19.51
CA SER A 281 32.91 19.05 20.46
C SER A 281 32.87 20.53 20.91
N LEU A 282 32.32 21.43 20.09
CA LEU A 282 32.16 22.85 20.39
C LEU A 282 30.85 23.15 21.13
N SER A 283 29.87 22.25 21.10
CA SER A 283 28.50 22.44 21.64
C SER A 283 28.36 22.18 23.15
N GLY A 284 29.44 22.26 23.93
CA GLY A 284 29.50 21.86 25.35
C GLY A 284 28.65 22.64 26.37
N ASN A 285 27.68 23.46 25.95
CA ASN A 285 26.75 24.17 26.85
C ASN A 285 25.30 23.72 26.56
N GLU A 286 24.93 22.51 27.01
CA GLU A 286 23.55 22.00 26.94
C GLU A 286 22.63 22.59 28.03
N ASP A 287 23.20 23.19 29.07
CA ASP A 287 22.48 23.60 30.29
C ASP A 287 21.43 24.71 30.06
N ASP A 288 21.69 25.68 29.16
CA ASP A 288 20.77 26.81 28.93
C ASP A 288 19.49 26.41 28.16
N VAL A 289 19.59 25.41 27.27
CA VAL A 289 18.45 24.93 26.47
C VAL A 289 17.60 23.94 27.29
N GLN A 290 18.22 23.13 28.15
CA GLN A 290 17.50 22.29 29.10
C GLN A 290 16.76 23.12 30.16
N ALA A 291 17.34 24.24 30.61
CA ALA A 291 16.66 25.15 31.54
C ALA A 291 15.33 25.70 30.98
N LEU A 292 15.27 25.99 29.67
CA LEU A 292 14.04 26.43 28.99
C LEU A 292 12.99 25.30 28.86
N LEU A 293 13.40 24.04 28.86
CA LEU A 293 12.48 22.89 28.85
C LEU A 293 11.88 22.58 30.22
N ASN A 294 12.43 23.13 31.31
CA ASN A 294 11.86 22.97 32.66
C ASN A 294 10.65 23.88 32.92
N ASP A 295 10.48 24.93 32.11
CA ASP A 295 9.26 25.74 32.08
C ASP A 295 8.28 25.16 31.05
N SER A 296 7.14 24.66 31.52
CA SER A 296 6.12 24.01 30.68
C SER A 296 5.25 25.00 29.89
N SER A 297 5.41 26.31 30.12
CA SER A 297 4.58 27.34 29.48
C SER A 297 4.75 27.39 27.96
N LEU A 298 3.70 27.83 27.27
CA LEU A 298 3.75 28.01 25.83
C LEU A 298 4.79 29.07 25.42
N ARG A 299 4.99 30.10 26.25
CA ARG A 299 6.04 31.12 26.06
C ARG A 299 7.44 30.51 26.11
N ALA A 300 7.73 29.66 27.09
CA ALA A 300 9.00 28.96 27.18
C ALA A 300 9.23 28.04 25.97
N ARG A 301 8.17 27.38 25.49
CA ARG A 301 8.22 26.58 24.25
C ARG A 301 8.57 27.41 23.01
N VAL A 302 7.98 28.59 22.85
CA VAL A 302 8.35 29.53 21.78
C VAL A 302 9.83 29.91 21.88
N GLN A 303 10.31 30.22 23.09
CA GLN A 303 11.72 30.58 23.31
C GLN A 303 12.67 29.41 23.04
N TYR A 304 12.28 28.20 23.45
CA TYR A 304 13.00 26.97 23.14
C TYR A 304 13.11 26.75 21.63
N LEU A 305 12.01 26.90 20.88
CA LEU A 305 12.05 26.79 19.42
C LEU A 305 12.87 27.90 18.78
N LYS A 306 12.79 29.14 19.27
CA LYS A 306 13.65 30.25 18.81
C LYS A 306 15.13 29.95 19.01
N ALA A 307 15.51 29.46 20.19
CA ALA A 307 16.87 29.05 20.51
C ALA A 307 17.32 27.86 19.65
N SER A 308 16.44 26.88 19.44
CA SER A 308 16.67 25.73 18.56
C SER A 308 16.88 26.17 17.11
N ILE A 309 16.01 27.03 16.55
CA ILE A 309 16.14 27.58 15.20
C ILE A 309 17.42 28.41 15.07
N ALA A 310 17.72 29.28 16.04
CA ALA A 310 18.95 30.07 16.03
C ALA A 310 20.20 29.16 16.02
N ARG A 311 20.17 28.05 16.78
CA ARG A 311 21.22 27.03 16.75
C ARG A 311 21.28 26.32 15.39
N ARG A 312 20.15 25.90 14.82
CA ARG A 312 20.06 25.29 13.49
C ARG A 312 20.59 26.21 12.39
N LYS A 313 20.27 27.51 12.43
CA LYS A 313 20.79 28.54 11.50
C LYS A 313 22.29 28.72 11.64
N LYS A 314 22.82 28.69 12.87
CA LYS A 314 24.26 28.78 13.15
C LYS A 314 25.03 27.49 12.83
N SER A 315 24.36 26.34 12.79
CA SER A 315 24.95 25.04 12.48
C SER A 315 25.28 24.92 10.98
N PHE A 316 26.58 24.93 10.66
CA PHE A 316 27.08 24.67 9.30
C PHE A 316 26.92 23.18 8.93
N VAL A 317 26.93 22.25 9.89
CA VAL A 317 26.61 20.84 9.66
C VAL A 317 25.19 20.70 9.12
N MET A 318 24.23 21.48 9.62
CA MET A 318 22.88 21.46 9.08
C MET A 318 22.82 21.98 7.64
N ARG A 319 23.52 23.09 7.32
CA ARG A 319 23.59 23.61 5.95
C ARG A 319 24.25 22.59 4.99
N MET A 320 25.33 21.95 5.43
CA MET A 320 26.00 20.88 4.68
C MET A 320 25.12 19.62 4.56
N SER A 321 24.38 19.28 5.61
CA SER A 321 23.42 18.17 5.64
C SER A 321 22.27 18.41 4.68
N GLN A 322 21.71 19.63 4.62
CA GLN A 322 20.67 20.00 3.66
C GLN A 322 21.18 19.81 2.22
N ILE A 323 22.38 20.27 1.91
CA ILE A 323 22.99 20.07 0.58
C ILE A 323 23.25 18.60 0.30
N ALA A 324 23.79 17.83 1.26
CA ALA A 324 23.99 16.39 1.12
C ALA A 324 22.66 15.65 0.90
N ASN A 325 21.59 16.11 1.54
CA ASN A 325 20.31 15.43 1.61
C ASN A 325 19.21 15.98 0.68
N ASP A 326 19.45 17.02 -0.11
CA ASP A 326 18.44 17.69 -0.96
C ASP A 326 17.68 16.76 -1.94
N ASP A 327 18.18 15.55 -2.24
CA ASP A 327 17.46 14.56 -3.07
C ASP A 327 16.68 13.51 -2.24
N LYS A 328 16.91 13.51 -0.93
CA LYS A 328 16.59 12.40 -0.03
C LYS A 328 15.82 12.82 1.22
N VAL A 329 15.96 14.05 1.73
CA VAL A 329 15.36 14.46 3.03
C VAL A 329 13.86 14.70 2.97
N SER A 330 13.23 15.05 1.85
CA SER A 330 11.75 15.03 1.81
C SER A 330 11.20 13.60 1.93
N GLN A 331 11.91 12.63 1.35
CA GLN A 331 11.56 11.20 1.39
C GLN A 331 12.02 10.51 2.69
N LEU A 332 13.14 10.93 3.27
CA LEU A 332 13.76 10.38 4.48
C LEU A 332 13.25 11.03 5.77
N ASN A 333 12.88 12.30 5.80
CA ASN A 333 12.21 12.85 6.99
C ASN A 333 10.87 12.13 7.20
N SER A 334 10.12 11.85 6.13
CA SER A 334 8.88 11.08 6.24
C SER A 334 9.12 9.63 6.71
N ALA A 335 10.21 8.99 6.25
CA ALA A 335 10.56 7.61 6.61
C ALA A 335 11.23 7.47 7.98
N GLN A 336 12.05 8.45 8.41
CA GLN A 336 12.69 8.52 9.72
C GLN A 336 11.76 9.10 10.81
N GLN A 337 10.82 9.99 10.45
CA GLN A 337 9.71 10.37 11.33
C GLN A 337 8.79 9.17 11.57
N ALA A 338 8.57 8.33 10.54
CA ALA A 338 7.92 7.04 10.73
C ALA A 338 8.75 6.09 11.59
N GLU A 339 10.09 6.09 11.49
CA GLU A 339 10.98 5.24 12.29
C GLU A 339 11.03 5.66 13.78
N TYR A 340 11.09 6.97 14.06
CA TYR A 340 10.99 7.54 15.42
C TYR A 340 9.65 7.19 16.11
N LEU A 341 8.61 6.96 15.30
CA LEU A 341 7.26 6.59 15.76
C LEU A 341 6.98 5.07 15.64
N ARG A 342 7.94 4.28 15.13
CA ARG A 342 7.89 2.81 14.94
C ARG A 342 8.77 2.07 15.96
N VAL A 343 8.68 2.43 17.23
CA VAL A 343 9.14 1.52 18.29
C VAL A 343 8.18 0.30 18.44
N VAL A 344 7.12 0.21 17.62
CA VAL A 344 6.20 -0.94 17.59
C VAL A 344 6.01 -1.46 16.15
N ASP A 345 6.53 -2.67 15.92
CA ASP A 345 6.33 -3.63 14.82
C ASP A 345 6.11 -3.11 13.38
N SER A 346 7.22 -3.00 12.64
CA SER A 346 7.33 -2.62 11.23
C SER A 346 6.85 -3.68 10.20
N SER A 347 5.87 -4.53 10.55
CA SER A 347 5.39 -5.63 9.67
C SER A 347 3.98 -5.45 9.06
N SER A 348 3.22 -4.44 9.45
CA SER A 348 1.81 -4.30 9.04
C SER A 348 1.62 -3.81 7.58
N LYS A 349 0.65 -4.43 6.87
CA LYS A 349 0.20 -4.02 5.52
C LYS A 349 -0.45 -2.62 5.50
N ASN A 350 -1.08 -2.19 6.60
CA ASN A 350 -1.81 -0.92 6.65
C ASN A 350 -0.85 0.28 6.78
N ALA A 351 0.22 0.19 7.56
CA ALA A 351 1.29 1.21 7.62
C ALA A 351 1.95 1.43 6.25
N ARG A 352 2.23 0.35 5.52
CA ARG A 352 2.76 0.46 4.14
C ARG A 352 1.75 1.12 3.21
N GLY A 353 0.46 0.86 3.39
CA GLY A 353 -0.63 1.49 2.62
C GLY A 353 -0.74 2.99 2.87
N LEU A 354 -0.68 3.42 4.13
CA LEU A 354 -0.72 4.84 4.52
C LEU A 354 0.52 5.59 4.04
N ALA A 355 1.71 5.01 4.25
CA ALA A 355 2.96 5.59 3.75
C ALA A 355 2.96 5.71 2.22
N ARG A 356 2.46 4.69 1.50
CA ARG A 356 2.30 4.76 0.04
C ARG A 356 1.33 5.84 -0.40
N ARG A 357 0.21 6.07 0.31
CA ARG A 357 -0.74 7.14 -0.03
C ARG A 357 -0.09 8.51 0.07
N ALA A 358 0.62 8.78 1.16
CA ALA A 358 1.36 10.04 1.34
C ALA A 358 2.40 10.27 0.23
N VAL A 359 3.18 9.23 -0.11
CA VAL A 359 4.19 9.30 -1.18
C VAL A 359 3.56 9.44 -2.57
N THR A 360 2.46 8.73 -2.85
CA THR A 360 1.79 8.75 -4.17
C THR A 360 1.10 10.09 -4.42
N GLN A 361 0.61 10.75 -3.37
CA GLN A 361 -0.05 12.06 -3.46
C GLN A 361 0.95 13.23 -3.49
N GLY A 362 2.24 12.99 -3.26
CA GLY A 362 3.27 14.03 -3.24
C GLY A 362 3.03 15.09 -2.15
N LEU A 363 2.41 14.71 -1.03
CA LEU A 363 2.06 15.65 0.04
C LEU A 363 3.32 16.12 0.77
N ASP A 364 3.60 17.42 0.71
CA ASP A 364 4.57 18.07 1.60
C ASP A 364 3.84 18.62 2.83
N PHE A 365 3.86 17.87 3.93
CA PHE A 365 3.22 18.26 5.18
C PHE A 365 3.76 19.59 5.73
N ASN A 366 5.04 19.91 5.49
CA ASN A 366 5.61 21.17 5.93
C ASN A 366 4.99 22.33 5.14
N GLU A 367 4.94 22.22 3.82
CA GLU A 367 4.37 23.26 2.96
C GLU A 367 2.89 23.49 3.29
N ILE A 368 2.11 22.41 3.45
CA ILE A 368 0.69 22.49 3.80
C ILE A 368 0.50 23.23 5.13
N LEU A 369 1.19 22.81 6.19
CA LEU A 369 1.06 23.44 7.50
C LEU A 369 1.57 24.87 7.52
N ARG A 370 2.69 25.17 6.85
CA ARG A 370 3.19 26.56 6.74
C ARG A 370 2.19 27.44 6.00
N LYS A 371 1.58 26.95 4.92
CA LYS A 371 0.55 27.69 4.18
C LYS A 371 -0.66 27.96 5.07
N GLU A 372 -1.16 26.96 5.78
CA GLU A 372 -2.31 27.12 6.70
C GLU A 372 -2.00 28.06 7.86
N VAL A 373 -0.81 27.98 8.46
CA VAL A 373 -0.39 28.91 9.52
C VAL A 373 -0.27 30.36 9.01
N ARG A 374 0.23 30.57 7.79
CA ARG A 374 0.20 31.91 7.16
C ARG A 374 -1.23 32.41 6.97
N GLN A 375 -2.12 31.54 6.48
CA GLN A 375 -3.55 31.89 6.35
C GLN A 375 -4.19 32.22 7.70
N MET A 376 -3.86 31.49 8.77
CA MET A 376 -4.29 31.83 10.12
C MET A 376 -3.73 33.20 10.55
N ALA A 377 -2.45 33.47 10.34
CA ALA A 377 -1.84 34.74 10.74
C ALA A 377 -2.45 35.94 10.00
N GLU A 378 -2.71 35.80 8.70
CA GLU A 378 -3.37 36.83 7.87
C GLU A 378 -4.78 37.18 8.36
N HIS A 379 -5.47 36.24 9.00
CA HIS A 379 -6.87 36.38 9.42
C HIS A 379 -7.07 36.35 10.94
N VAL A 380 -6.00 36.35 11.74
CA VAL A 380 -6.07 36.20 13.21
C VAL A 380 -6.93 37.29 13.87
N ASP A 381 -7.04 38.45 13.22
CA ASP A 381 -7.90 39.56 13.64
C ASP A 381 -9.40 39.21 13.67
N GLU A 382 -9.85 38.15 12.98
CA GLU A 382 -11.22 37.61 13.09
C GLU A 382 -11.53 37.05 14.49
N LEU A 383 -10.49 36.81 15.32
CA LEU A 383 -10.61 36.27 16.67
C LEU A 383 -10.28 37.30 17.76
N LYS A 384 -10.03 38.57 17.41
CA LYS A 384 -9.53 39.59 18.35
C LYS A 384 -10.54 40.00 19.44
N ASP A 385 -11.82 39.84 19.17
CA ASP A 385 -12.94 40.18 20.06
C ASP A 385 -13.39 38.99 20.93
N ILE A 386 -12.67 37.86 20.85
CA ILE A 386 -12.89 36.70 21.71
C ILE A 386 -12.11 36.89 23.00
N ASP A 387 -12.85 36.94 24.11
CA ASP A 387 -12.33 36.84 25.46
C ASP A 387 -12.16 35.36 25.83
N ASP A 388 -10.91 34.93 26.05
CA ASP A 388 -10.56 33.56 26.39
C ASP A 388 -10.25 33.31 27.87
N ASP A 389 -10.51 34.28 28.76
CA ASP A 389 -10.22 34.18 30.20
C ASP A 389 -10.97 33.02 30.90
N ASN A 390 -12.14 32.65 30.37
CA ASN A 390 -12.97 31.55 30.88
C ASN A 390 -12.88 30.27 30.04
N HIS A 391 -11.98 30.22 29.05
CA HIS A 391 -11.80 29.03 28.23
C HIS A 391 -11.06 27.91 28.98
N LEU A 392 -11.16 26.68 28.47
CA LEU A 392 -10.40 25.53 28.91
C LEU A 392 -8.92 25.79 28.72
N VAL A 393 -8.20 25.61 29.83
CA VAL A 393 -6.76 25.76 29.91
C VAL A 393 -6.12 24.37 30.02
N SER A 394 -5.02 24.16 29.30
CA SER A 394 -4.22 22.96 29.49
C SER A 394 -3.58 22.95 30.88
N PHE A 395 -3.76 21.88 31.66
CA PHE A 395 -3.12 21.78 32.98
C PHE A 395 -1.59 21.75 32.91
N PHE A 396 -1.02 21.48 31.73
CA PHE A 396 0.42 21.39 31.53
C PHE A 396 1.04 22.75 31.15
N SER A 397 0.60 23.35 30.05
CA SER A 397 1.13 24.64 29.56
C SER A 397 0.47 25.88 30.18
N GLN A 398 -0.66 25.71 30.87
CA GLN A 398 -1.47 26.78 31.43
C GLN A 398 -1.97 27.78 30.36
N ASP A 399 -2.19 27.30 29.13
CA ASP A 399 -2.64 28.11 27.99
C ASP A 399 -3.91 27.54 27.33
N THR A 400 -4.64 28.39 26.60
CA THR A 400 -5.91 28.08 25.91
C THR A 400 -5.66 27.67 24.45
N THR A 401 -6.72 27.24 23.75
CA THR A 401 -6.69 27.04 22.29
C THR A 401 -6.42 28.34 21.53
N LEU A 402 -6.99 29.47 21.99
CA LEU A 402 -6.80 30.76 21.34
C LEU A 402 -5.38 31.30 21.58
N GLY A 403 -4.84 31.15 22.78
CA GLY A 403 -3.43 31.45 23.06
C GLY A 403 -2.47 30.59 22.23
N GLY A 404 -2.80 29.30 22.02
CA GLY A 404 -2.16 28.43 21.05
C GLY A 404 -2.10 28.97 19.63
N ILE A 405 -3.26 29.40 19.11
CA ILE A 405 -3.38 30.02 17.78
C ILE A 405 -2.52 31.29 17.69
N ARG A 406 -2.63 32.18 18.68
CA ARG A 406 -1.86 33.43 18.75
C ARG A 406 -0.35 33.15 18.77
N ALA A 407 0.10 32.16 19.55
CA ALA A 407 1.51 31.79 19.64
C ALA A 407 2.06 31.25 18.31
N VAL A 408 1.30 30.43 17.59
CA VAL A 408 1.69 29.92 16.26
C VAL A 408 1.73 31.05 15.24
N CYS A 409 0.74 31.94 15.23
CA CYS A 409 0.73 33.11 14.34
C CYS A 409 1.88 34.08 14.62
N GLN A 410 2.32 34.20 15.88
CA GLN A 410 3.49 35.01 16.23
C GLN A 410 4.78 34.52 15.55
N LEU A 411 4.90 33.22 15.25
CA LEU A 411 6.05 32.66 14.53
C LEU A 411 6.12 33.17 13.08
N VAL A 412 4.98 33.57 12.50
CA VAL A 412 4.93 34.24 11.19
C VAL A 412 5.39 35.68 11.32
N ALA A 413 4.91 36.39 12.33
CA ALA A 413 5.33 37.78 12.60
C ALA A 413 6.84 37.90 12.89
N ASP A 414 7.42 36.85 13.49
CA ASP A 414 8.84 36.79 13.81
C ASP A 414 9.73 36.26 12.65
N ASP A 415 9.14 35.94 11.48
CA ASP A 415 9.83 35.36 10.31
C ASP A 415 10.60 34.06 10.62
N LEU A 416 9.98 33.18 11.41
CA LEU A 416 10.56 31.91 11.86
C LEU A 416 9.88 30.67 11.27
N LEU A 417 8.70 30.84 10.66
CA LEU A 417 7.88 29.72 10.21
C LEU A 417 8.58 28.82 9.17
N ASP A 418 9.37 29.41 8.26
CA ASP A 418 10.05 28.64 7.20
C ASP A 418 11.19 27.75 7.72
N ASP A 419 11.66 28.01 8.94
CA ASP A 419 12.69 27.21 9.61
C ASP A 419 12.12 26.04 10.44
N LEU A 420 10.79 26.01 10.60
CA LEU A 420 10.08 24.98 11.36
C LEU A 420 9.59 23.85 10.48
N ASP A 421 9.72 22.62 10.96
CA ASP A 421 9.10 21.47 10.34
C ASP A 421 7.65 21.28 10.83
N ALA A 422 6.93 20.35 10.20
CA ALA A 422 5.56 20.01 10.53
C ALA A 422 5.38 19.62 12.01
N ASN A 423 6.35 18.92 12.60
CA ASN A 423 6.25 18.48 14.00
C ASN A 423 6.45 19.66 14.96
N ASP A 424 7.38 20.56 14.66
CA ASP A 424 7.58 21.78 15.42
C ASP A 424 6.29 22.63 15.41
N ILE A 425 5.66 22.80 14.24
CA ILE A 425 4.39 23.52 14.09
C ILE A 425 3.27 22.82 14.89
N LEU A 426 3.13 21.50 14.79
CA LEU A 426 2.09 20.74 15.50
C LEU A 426 2.33 20.64 17.01
N ARG A 427 3.57 20.81 17.49
CA ARG A 427 3.89 20.95 18.93
C ARG A 427 3.61 22.37 19.46
N MET A 428 3.38 23.32 18.57
CA MET A 428 3.02 24.70 18.91
C MET A 428 1.52 24.96 18.90
N ILE A 429 0.76 24.27 18.03
CA ILE A 429 -0.69 24.41 17.96
C ILE A 429 -1.35 23.79 19.21
N ASN A 430 -1.55 24.62 20.23
CA ASN A 430 -2.08 24.20 21.53
C ASN A 430 -3.61 24.01 21.49
N ILE A 431 -4.13 23.06 20.70
CA ILE A 431 -5.57 22.76 20.69
C ILE A 431 -5.93 21.98 21.95
N VAL A 432 -6.54 22.67 22.91
CA VAL A 432 -6.94 22.09 24.20
C VAL A 432 -8.14 21.16 23.99
N GLY A 433 -8.12 20.04 24.69
CA GLY A 433 -9.20 19.07 24.70
C GLY A 433 -9.23 18.29 25.99
N ILE A 434 -10.00 17.21 26.00
CA ILE A 434 -10.07 16.30 27.13
C ILE A 434 -9.10 15.15 26.95
N ALA A 435 -8.32 14.87 27.99
CA ALA A 435 -7.42 13.73 28.03
C ALA A 435 -8.20 12.40 27.96
N CYS A 436 -7.67 11.44 27.21
CA CYS A 436 -8.25 10.10 27.13
C CYS A 436 -7.19 9.01 26.98
N SER A 437 -7.60 7.78 27.27
CA SER A 437 -6.89 6.56 26.93
C SER A 437 -7.60 5.86 25.77
N GLY A 438 -6.85 5.48 24.75
CA GLY A 438 -7.35 4.76 23.59
C GLY A 438 -6.22 3.99 22.92
N PRO A 439 -6.54 2.99 22.08
CA PRO A 439 -5.55 2.25 21.33
C PRO A 439 -4.83 3.19 20.36
N ILE A 440 -3.51 3.06 20.31
CA ILE A 440 -2.65 3.67 19.30
C ILE A 440 -2.42 2.62 18.22
N GLY A 441 -2.67 2.96 16.96
CA GLY A 441 -2.56 2.02 15.86
C GLY A 441 -2.78 2.68 14.51
N GLU A 442 -2.81 1.89 13.45
CA GLU A 442 -2.70 2.46 12.10
C GLU A 442 -4.02 3.03 11.55
N PHE A 443 -5.16 2.76 12.19
CA PHE A 443 -6.52 3.27 11.86
C PHE A 443 -6.66 3.94 10.48
N PRO A 444 -6.54 3.18 9.37
CA PRO A 444 -6.63 3.75 8.02
C PRO A 444 -8.02 4.33 7.73
N ASP A 445 -9.00 3.88 8.52
CA ASP A 445 -10.33 4.44 8.62
C ASP A 445 -10.55 4.94 10.07
N PRO A 446 -10.59 6.25 10.30
CA PRO A 446 -10.70 6.82 11.64
C PRO A 446 -12.03 6.46 12.32
N MET A 447 -13.07 6.08 11.57
CA MET A 447 -14.36 5.68 12.13
C MET A 447 -14.29 4.41 12.99
N THR A 448 -13.21 3.64 12.88
CA THR A 448 -12.99 2.40 13.63
C THR A 448 -12.29 2.62 14.98
N TRP A 449 -11.76 3.82 15.23
CA TRP A 449 -11.12 4.15 16.50
C TRP A 449 -12.15 4.28 17.62
N ARG A 450 -11.80 3.80 18.81
CA ARG A 450 -12.66 3.81 20.00
C ARG A 450 -11.85 4.29 21.18
N VAL A 451 -12.48 5.04 22.07
CA VAL A 451 -11.86 5.51 23.30
C VAL A 451 -12.11 4.47 24.39
N ASN A 452 -11.07 4.08 25.13
CA ASN A 452 -11.17 3.13 26.23
C ASN A 452 -11.64 3.82 27.51
N GLU A 453 -11.09 5.01 27.79
CA GLU A 453 -11.40 5.80 28.98
C GLU A 453 -11.27 7.29 28.66
N ILE A 454 -12.19 8.10 29.18
CA ILE A 454 -12.13 9.56 29.15
C ILE A 454 -11.82 10.05 30.56
N PHE A 455 -11.07 11.14 30.69
CA PHE A 455 -10.73 11.76 31.98
C PHE A 455 -11.42 13.13 32.12
N PRO A 456 -12.70 13.19 32.51
CA PRO A 456 -13.42 14.45 32.73
C PRO A 456 -12.66 15.39 33.66
N GLY A 457 -12.58 16.67 33.28
CA GLY A 457 -11.85 17.72 34.02
C GLY A 457 -10.34 17.69 33.87
N CYS A 458 -9.78 16.71 33.16
CA CYS A 458 -8.36 16.67 32.82
C CYS A 458 -8.16 17.25 31.41
N TYR A 459 -8.04 18.58 31.34
CA TYR A 459 -7.89 19.30 30.07
C TYR A 459 -6.42 19.52 29.71
N VAL A 460 -6.04 19.13 28.51
CA VAL A 460 -4.67 19.21 28.01
C VAL A 460 -4.70 19.29 26.49
N SER A 461 -3.66 19.79 25.85
CA SER A 461 -3.51 19.69 24.40
C SER A 461 -2.68 18.48 24.00
N LEU A 462 -2.87 17.97 22.78
CA LEU A 462 -1.99 16.91 22.29
C LEU A 462 -0.55 17.41 22.15
N ALA A 463 -0.36 18.67 21.78
CA ALA A 463 0.94 19.32 21.73
C ALA A 463 1.69 19.21 23.08
N ASP A 464 0.98 19.40 24.19
CA ASP A 464 1.53 19.28 25.54
C ASP A 464 1.86 17.84 25.91
N VAL A 465 1.00 16.88 25.53
CA VAL A 465 1.30 15.44 25.70
C VAL A 465 2.59 15.06 24.96
N LEU A 466 2.77 15.56 23.72
CA LEU A 466 3.98 15.32 22.93
C LEU A 466 5.21 16.00 23.54
N MET A 467 5.06 17.22 24.06
CA MET A 467 6.16 17.95 24.69
C MET A 467 6.58 17.33 26.01
N ALA A 468 5.63 16.94 26.86
CA ALA A 468 5.90 16.22 28.09
C ALA A 468 6.66 14.91 27.84
N PHE A 469 6.30 14.18 26.78
CA PHE A 469 7.01 12.96 26.37
C PHE A 469 8.47 13.24 25.96
N VAL A 470 8.73 14.35 25.28
CA VAL A 470 10.10 14.78 24.92
C VAL A 470 10.89 15.18 26.17
N GLN A 471 10.30 15.98 27.05
CA GLN A 471 10.94 16.46 28.28
C GLN A 471 11.26 15.32 29.26
N SER A 472 10.42 14.30 29.32
CA SER A 472 10.56 13.17 30.23
C SER A 472 11.42 12.02 29.68
N HIS A 473 12.05 12.20 28.52
CA HIS A 473 12.80 11.17 27.80
C HIS A 473 11.98 9.90 27.52
N GLY A 474 10.71 10.08 27.14
CA GLY A 474 9.84 9.01 26.66
C GLY A 474 8.83 8.47 27.69
N GLN A 475 8.64 9.15 28.83
CA GLN A 475 7.56 8.81 29.77
C GLN A 475 6.25 9.50 29.35
N PRO A 476 5.11 8.79 29.41
CA PRO A 476 3.81 9.40 29.09
C PRO A 476 3.43 10.47 30.10
N LEU A 477 2.73 11.51 29.63
CA LEU A 477 2.07 12.46 30.54
C LEU A 477 0.94 11.74 31.28
N ARG A 478 0.77 12.05 32.56
CA ARG A 478 -0.24 11.43 33.40
C ARG A 478 -1.29 12.41 33.87
N THR A 479 -2.49 11.89 34.09
CA THR A 479 -3.60 12.67 34.64
C THR A 479 -3.27 13.20 36.04
N PRO A 480 -3.63 14.45 36.35
CA PRO A 480 -3.60 14.94 37.72
C PRO A 480 -4.49 14.07 38.61
N ALA A 481 -4.06 13.85 39.86
CA ALA A 481 -4.73 13.05 40.90
C ALA A 481 -4.86 11.53 40.66
N THR A 482 -5.18 11.06 39.46
CA THR A 482 -5.38 9.62 39.19
C THR A 482 -4.14 8.91 38.67
N ASN A 483 -3.12 9.66 38.21
CA ASN A 483 -1.82 9.12 37.76
C ASN A 483 -1.98 8.05 36.65
N LYS A 484 -3.02 8.18 35.82
CA LYS A 484 -3.27 7.33 34.66
C LYS A 484 -2.57 7.92 33.44
N ASP A 485 -2.06 7.06 32.57
CA ASP A 485 -1.36 7.50 31.36
C ASP A 485 -2.34 8.14 30.37
N ILE A 486 -1.97 9.31 29.85
CA ILE A 486 -2.71 10.01 28.80
C ILE A 486 -2.17 9.56 27.45
N ALA A 487 -2.97 8.80 26.71
CA ALA A 487 -2.58 8.32 25.39
C ALA A 487 -2.92 9.36 24.30
N ASN A 488 -4.10 10.00 24.39
CA ASN A 488 -4.60 10.89 23.38
C ASN A 488 -5.44 12.03 24.00
N VAL A 489 -5.83 13.01 23.18
CA VAL A 489 -6.64 14.16 23.53
C VAL A 489 -7.77 14.32 22.52
N ILE A 490 -8.99 14.49 23.00
CA ILE A 490 -10.17 14.74 22.17
C ILE A 490 -10.44 16.25 22.18
N PRO A 491 -10.32 16.96 21.04
CA PRO A 491 -10.45 18.42 21.00
C PRO A 491 -11.80 18.90 21.53
N ILE A 492 -11.77 19.98 22.32
CA ILE A 492 -12.96 20.72 22.77
C ILE A 492 -12.75 22.18 22.39
N ILE A 493 -13.68 22.75 21.62
CA ILE A 493 -13.60 24.16 21.20
C ILE A 493 -14.84 24.89 21.70
N GLU A 494 -14.66 25.74 22.71
CA GLU A 494 -15.77 26.40 23.41
C GLU A 494 -16.44 27.50 22.58
N ASP A 495 -15.64 28.32 21.88
CA ASP A 495 -16.16 29.33 20.95
C ASP A 495 -16.21 28.78 19.52
N GLN A 496 -17.42 28.71 18.96
CA GLN A 496 -17.64 28.23 17.58
C GLN A 496 -16.89 29.05 16.53
N ARG A 497 -16.56 30.32 16.80
CA ARG A 497 -15.75 31.17 15.91
C ARG A 497 -14.34 30.61 15.75
N ILE A 498 -13.74 30.11 16.83
CA ILE A 498 -12.42 29.46 16.80
C ILE A 498 -12.49 28.18 15.95
N ALA A 499 -13.52 27.36 16.15
CA ALA A 499 -13.68 26.12 15.38
C ALA A 499 -13.88 26.39 13.87
N LYS A 500 -14.74 27.37 13.52
CA LYS A 500 -14.96 27.79 12.13
C LYS A 500 -13.70 28.40 11.51
N PHE A 501 -12.94 29.16 12.29
CA PHE A 501 -11.67 29.73 11.87
C PHE A 501 -10.66 28.64 11.50
N LEU A 502 -10.48 27.64 12.38
CA LEU A 502 -9.61 26.50 12.12
C LEU A 502 -10.07 25.71 10.89
N GLN A 503 -11.37 25.45 10.73
CA GLN A 503 -11.87 24.77 9.52
C GLN A 503 -11.64 25.55 8.23
N LYS A 504 -11.72 26.88 8.29
CA LYS A 504 -11.59 27.75 7.13
C LYS A 504 -10.13 27.95 6.71
N TYR A 505 -9.24 28.16 7.67
CA TYR A 505 -7.86 28.58 7.40
C TYR A 505 -6.80 27.51 7.72
N ALA A 506 -7.12 26.53 8.56
CA ALA A 506 -6.20 25.47 8.98
C ALA A 506 -6.86 24.08 9.15
N PRO A 507 -7.60 23.57 8.15
CA PRO A 507 -8.27 22.29 8.26
C PRO A 507 -7.28 21.12 8.44
N SER A 508 -6.12 21.15 7.78
CA SER A 508 -5.11 20.09 7.88
C SER A 508 -4.44 20.07 9.25
N VAL A 509 -4.20 21.23 9.88
CA VAL A 509 -3.67 21.30 11.24
C VAL A 509 -4.53 20.48 12.22
N LEU A 510 -5.84 20.64 12.18
CA LEU A 510 -6.77 19.93 13.06
C LEU A 510 -6.75 18.41 12.78
N GLU A 511 -6.77 18.03 11.51
CA GLU A 511 -6.71 16.63 11.09
C GLU A 511 -5.38 15.97 11.49
N TYR A 512 -4.25 16.64 11.28
CA TYR A 512 -2.92 16.12 11.58
C TYR A 512 -2.69 16.00 13.08
N THR A 513 -3.18 16.97 13.87
CA THR A 513 -3.16 16.89 15.33
C THR A 513 -3.89 15.62 15.80
N CYS A 514 -5.13 15.42 15.37
CA CYS A 514 -5.88 14.22 15.75
C CYS A 514 -5.24 12.92 15.22
N SER A 515 -4.60 12.98 14.03
CA SER A 515 -3.90 11.86 13.42
C SER A 515 -2.69 11.40 14.25
N ILE A 516 -1.88 12.33 14.77
CA ILE A 516 -0.78 12.00 15.69
C ILE A 516 -1.32 11.34 16.96
N GLY A 517 -2.46 11.83 17.46
CA GLY A 517 -3.11 11.26 18.63
C GLY A 517 -3.51 9.80 18.46
N MET A 518 -4.15 9.48 17.32
CA MET A 518 -4.65 8.14 17.01
C MET A 518 -3.57 7.16 16.54
N ARG A 519 -2.61 7.66 15.74
CA ARG A 519 -1.71 6.83 14.92
C ARG A 519 -0.25 7.01 15.25
N ARG A 520 0.10 8.00 16.08
CA ARG A 520 1.48 8.47 16.29
C ARG A 520 2.18 8.75 14.97
N LEU A 521 1.48 9.23 13.95
CA LEU A 521 2.07 9.61 12.67
C LEU A 521 1.23 10.73 12.05
N VAL A 522 1.89 11.63 11.32
CA VAL A 522 1.20 12.63 10.51
C VAL A 522 0.68 11.93 9.25
N ALA A 523 -0.63 11.79 9.15
CA ALA A 523 -1.29 11.31 7.94
C ALA A 523 -2.52 12.15 7.65
N ASP A 524 -2.64 12.52 6.38
CA ASP A 524 -3.82 13.16 5.82
C ASP A 524 -4.91 12.13 5.56
N VAL A 525 -5.67 11.83 6.61
CA VAL A 525 -6.85 10.96 6.52
C VAL A 525 -8.07 11.81 6.84
N PRO A 526 -8.96 12.06 5.85
CA PRO A 526 -10.12 12.92 6.03
C PRO A 526 -10.98 12.50 7.23
N MET A 527 -11.57 13.50 7.92
CA MET A 527 -12.49 13.32 9.05
C MET A 527 -11.85 12.68 10.28
N THR A 528 -10.52 12.58 10.38
CA THR A 528 -9.84 12.10 11.60
C THR A 528 -10.25 12.93 12.81
N ALA A 529 -10.31 14.26 12.68
CA ALA A 529 -10.75 15.15 13.75
C ALA A 529 -12.21 14.90 14.14
N GLY A 530 -13.11 14.84 13.16
CA GLY A 530 -14.53 14.55 13.38
C GLY A 530 -14.74 13.23 14.11
N TYR A 531 -14.07 12.16 13.67
CA TYR A 531 -14.20 10.83 14.28
C TYR A 531 -13.50 10.71 15.64
N THR A 532 -12.46 11.50 15.91
CA THR A 532 -11.86 11.59 17.26
C THR A 532 -12.87 12.13 18.26
N ILE A 533 -13.57 13.22 17.90
CA ILE A 533 -14.63 13.81 18.73
C ILE A 533 -15.84 12.86 18.84
N CYS A 534 -16.24 12.24 17.72
CA CYS A 534 -17.33 11.26 17.67
C CYS A 534 -17.08 10.07 18.61
N ALA A 535 -15.86 9.55 18.65
CA ALA A 535 -15.48 8.47 19.56
C ALA A 535 -15.57 8.92 21.03
N GLY A 536 -15.25 10.18 21.31
CA GLY A 536 -15.46 10.81 22.62
C GLY A 536 -16.93 10.88 23.03
N ILE A 537 -17.79 11.37 22.14
CA ILE A 537 -19.24 11.41 22.34
C ILE A 537 -19.76 10.00 22.62
N TRP A 538 -19.40 9.02 21.79
CA TRP A 538 -19.85 7.65 21.94
C TRP A 538 -19.42 7.03 23.28
N LYS A 539 -18.19 7.28 23.71
CA LYS A 539 -17.71 6.80 25.02
C LYS A 539 -18.41 7.48 26.19
N LEU A 540 -18.72 8.78 26.10
CA LEU A 540 -19.52 9.44 27.14
C LEU A 540 -20.97 8.95 27.20
N VAL A 541 -21.57 8.48 26.09
CA VAL A 541 -22.89 7.84 26.14
C VAL A 541 -22.86 6.58 27.02
N GLU A 542 -21.78 5.79 26.94
CA GLU A 542 -21.56 4.64 27.81
C GLU A 542 -21.34 5.07 29.27
N ASP A 543 -20.42 6.01 29.52
CA ASP A 543 -20.02 6.40 30.88
C ASP A 543 -21.16 7.12 31.64
N LEU A 544 -21.93 7.98 30.95
CA LEU A 544 -23.08 8.70 31.52
C LEU A 544 -24.21 7.78 31.97
N ASN A 545 -24.26 6.53 31.49
CA ASN A 545 -25.21 5.56 31.99
C ASN A 545 -24.99 5.28 33.49
N THR A 546 -23.74 5.29 33.94
CA THR A 546 -23.35 4.97 35.33
C THR A 546 -22.94 6.17 36.15
N ASN A 547 -22.35 7.20 35.54
CA ASN A 547 -21.86 8.40 36.22
C ASN A 547 -22.44 9.66 35.59
N LYS A 548 -23.35 10.35 36.30
CA LYS A 548 -24.01 11.58 35.80
C LYS A 548 -23.51 12.84 36.50
N SER A 549 -22.23 12.87 36.83
CA SER A 549 -21.59 14.06 37.41
C SER A 549 -21.71 15.27 36.48
N GLU A 550 -21.80 16.46 37.07
CA GLU A 550 -21.87 17.73 36.33
C GLU A 550 -20.73 17.88 35.31
N LEU A 551 -19.53 17.42 35.68
CA LEU A 551 -18.35 17.45 34.83
C LEU A 551 -18.50 16.59 33.57
N GLN A 552 -19.06 15.38 33.68
CA GLN A 552 -19.33 14.54 32.51
C GLN A 552 -20.40 15.14 31.60
N LEU A 553 -21.45 15.70 32.19
CA LEU A 553 -22.54 16.36 31.45
C LEU A 553 -22.03 17.55 30.64
N LYS A 554 -21.28 18.45 31.27
CA LYS A 554 -20.65 19.60 30.58
C LYS A 554 -19.69 19.16 29.48
N THR A 555 -18.87 18.13 29.76
CA THR A 555 -17.96 17.57 28.75
C THR A 555 -18.74 17.04 27.54
N PHE A 556 -19.82 16.29 27.77
CA PHE A 556 -20.66 15.75 26.70
C PHE A 556 -21.28 16.87 25.85
N GLU A 557 -21.83 17.90 26.51
CA GLU A 557 -22.39 19.07 25.83
C GLU A 557 -21.35 19.77 24.94
N HIS A 558 -20.15 20.00 25.48
CA HIS A 558 -19.05 20.64 24.76
C HIS A 558 -18.57 19.81 23.55
N LEU A 559 -18.46 18.48 23.71
CA LEU A 559 -18.09 17.60 22.60
C LEU A 559 -19.16 17.58 21.50
N VAL A 560 -20.45 17.54 21.84
CA VAL A 560 -21.54 17.61 20.85
C VAL A 560 -21.48 18.92 20.08
N LYS A 561 -21.34 20.06 20.77
CA LYS A 561 -21.19 21.38 20.12
C LYS A 561 -19.97 21.46 19.21
N THR A 562 -18.82 20.95 19.68
CA THR A 562 -17.57 20.91 18.90
C THR A 562 -17.74 20.03 17.65
N TYR A 563 -18.34 18.83 17.81
CA TYR A 563 -18.56 17.87 16.74
C TYR A 563 -19.42 18.44 15.62
N GLU A 564 -20.50 19.14 15.95
CA GLU A 564 -21.38 19.76 14.96
C GLU A 564 -20.65 20.77 14.08
N VAL A 565 -19.78 21.58 14.66
CA VAL A 565 -18.98 22.55 13.88
C VAL A 565 -17.96 21.79 13.05
N VAL A 566 -17.14 20.93 13.67
CA VAL A 566 -16.03 20.21 13.00
C VAL A 566 -16.50 19.32 11.84
N VAL A 567 -17.66 18.67 11.96
CA VAL A 567 -18.21 17.83 10.90
C VAL A 567 -18.97 18.64 9.84
N GLY A 568 -19.60 19.75 10.24
CA GLY A 568 -20.37 20.61 9.35
C GLY A 568 -21.41 19.82 8.54
N ASN A 569 -21.33 19.92 7.21
CA ASN A 569 -22.28 19.30 6.29
C ASN A 569 -21.84 17.94 5.73
N TYR A 570 -20.78 17.32 6.28
CA TYR A 570 -20.21 16.09 5.71
C TYR A 570 -21.25 14.95 5.56
N PHE A 571 -22.09 14.73 6.58
CA PHE A 571 -23.13 13.69 6.56
C PHE A 571 -24.47 14.14 5.97
N GLN A 572 -24.53 15.29 5.30
CA GLN A 572 -25.78 15.79 4.71
C GLN A 572 -26.37 14.83 3.67
N HIS A 573 -25.52 14.05 3.01
CA HIS A 573 -25.89 13.03 2.04
C HIS A 573 -26.72 11.88 2.66
N ILE A 574 -26.74 11.71 3.98
CA ILE A 574 -27.53 10.69 4.67
C ILE A 574 -28.98 11.14 4.89
N MET A 575 -29.21 12.44 5.08
CA MET A 575 -30.52 13.00 5.43
C MET A 575 -31.66 12.62 4.46
N PRO A 576 -31.45 12.52 3.13
CA PRO A 576 -32.50 12.08 2.20
C PRO A 576 -33.01 10.65 2.43
N TYR A 577 -32.24 9.79 3.10
CA TYR A 577 -32.67 8.44 3.47
C TYR A 577 -33.56 8.43 4.72
N ILE A 578 -33.52 9.49 5.54
CA ILE A 578 -34.34 9.64 6.75
C ILE A 578 -35.72 10.17 6.35
N LYS A 579 -36.55 9.26 5.84
CA LYS A 579 -37.93 9.47 5.39
C LYS A 579 -38.84 8.35 5.86
N GLU A 580 -40.12 8.45 5.57
CA GLU A 580 -41.01 7.31 5.75
C GLU A 580 -40.62 6.19 4.79
N GLN A 581 -40.50 4.96 5.30
CA GLN A 581 -40.08 3.78 4.55
C GLN A 581 -41.05 2.61 4.84
N ASN A 582 -40.93 1.52 4.07
CA ASN A 582 -41.76 0.32 4.26
C ASN A 582 -41.64 -0.21 5.70
N THR A 583 -42.76 -0.31 6.41
CA THR A 583 -42.84 -0.71 7.81
C THR A 583 -42.59 -2.20 8.06
N SER A 584 -42.73 -3.04 7.02
CA SER A 584 -42.45 -4.48 7.11
C SER A 584 -40.97 -4.83 6.97
N MET A 585 -40.16 -3.91 6.42
CA MET A 585 -38.74 -4.12 6.16
C MET A 585 -37.92 -3.31 7.15
N SER A 586 -36.71 -3.79 7.45
CA SER A 586 -35.77 -3.06 8.30
C SER A 586 -35.48 -1.67 7.70
N TYR A 587 -35.28 -0.68 8.55
CA TYR A 587 -35.09 0.69 8.10
C TYR A 587 -33.76 0.86 7.36
N TYR A 588 -33.81 1.44 6.16
CA TYR A 588 -32.63 1.69 5.35
C TYR A 588 -31.87 2.91 5.86
N ILE A 589 -30.72 2.65 6.49
CA ILE A 589 -29.76 3.66 6.99
C ILE A 589 -28.54 3.83 6.07
N ALA A 590 -28.64 3.40 4.81
CA ALA A 590 -27.54 3.40 3.84
C ALA A 590 -26.25 2.68 4.31
N ASN A 591 -26.37 1.70 5.22
CA ASN A 591 -25.25 1.01 5.88
C ASN A 591 -24.32 1.93 6.68
N ASN A 592 -24.86 3.01 7.25
CA ASN A 592 -24.13 3.83 8.21
C ASN A 592 -24.25 3.24 9.61
N GLY A 593 -23.13 3.02 10.27
CA GLY A 593 -23.09 2.59 11.67
C GLY A 593 -23.39 3.72 12.63
N THR A 594 -23.39 3.42 13.93
CA THR A 594 -23.76 4.36 15.00
C THR A 594 -22.97 5.65 14.91
N THR A 595 -21.64 5.57 14.74
CA THR A 595 -20.75 6.75 14.65
C THR A 595 -21.09 7.67 13.48
N ASN A 596 -21.51 7.12 12.33
CA ASN A 596 -21.91 7.90 11.16
C ASN A 596 -23.31 8.49 11.31
N MET A 597 -24.16 7.88 12.13
CA MET A 597 -25.52 8.34 12.38
C MET A 597 -25.62 9.39 13.49
N ILE A 598 -24.58 9.61 14.32
CA ILE A 598 -24.60 10.65 15.36
C ILE A 598 -24.90 12.04 14.78
N SER A 599 -24.21 12.45 13.71
CA SER A 599 -24.43 13.77 13.09
C SER A 599 -25.83 13.91 12.44
N PRO A 600 -26.31 12.93 11.63
CA PRO A 600 -27.69 12.91 11.17
C PRO A 600 -28.74 12.95 12.28
N LEU A 601 -28.52 12.25 13.41
CA LEU A 601 -29.42 12.28 14.56
C LEU A 601 -29.45 13.66 15.23
N ILE A 602 -28.29 14.30 15.42
CA ILE A 602 -28.22 15.68 15.93
C ILE A 602 -29.03 16.63 15.03
N LYS A 603 -28.81 16.53 13.71
CA LYS A 603 -29.54 17.37 12.73
C LYS A 603 -31.05 17.11 12.77
N LEU A 604 -31.45 15.85 12.84
CA LEU A 604 -32.84 15.44 12.96
C LEU A 604 -33.51 16.04 14.21
N LEU A 605 -32.84 15.99 15.37
CA LEU A 605 -33.32 16.54 16.63
C LEU A 605 -33.44 18.08 16.59
N ARG A 606 -32.53 18.75 15.86
CA ARG A 606 -32.54 20.20 15.67
C ARG A 606 -33.63 20.67 14.71
N GLU A 607 -33.91 19.94 13.63
CA GLU A 607 -34.97 20.27 12.66
C GLU A 607 -36.37 20.24 13.29
N LYS A 608 -36.56 19.49 14.40
CA LYS A 608 -37.84 19.33 15.11
C LYS A 608 -39.01 18.88 14.22
N ASP A 609 -38.70 18.22 13.10
CA ASP A 609 -39.70 17.62 12.21
C ASP A 609 -40.32 16.39 12.87
N THR A 610 -41.55 16.54 13.36
CA THR A 610 -42.27 15.49 14.10
C THR A 610 -42.43 14.20 13.30
N LYS A 611 -42.56 14.26 11.97
CA LYS A 611 -42.71 13.06 11.13
C LYS A 611 -41.41 12.26 11.06
N LYS A 612 -40.27 12.94 10.95
CA LYS A 612 -38.95 12.28 10.95
C LYS A 612 -38.57 11.79 12.35
N LEU A 613 -38.89 12.56 13.40
CA LEU A 613 -38.65 12.14 14.78
C LEU A 613 -39.40 10.85 15.16
N GLN A 614 -40.59 10.63 14.60
CA GLN A 614 -41.32 9.37 14.75
C GLN A 614 -40.60 8.14 14.16
N GLN A 615 -39.59 8.33 13.29
CA GLN A 615 -38.80 7.23 12.74
C GLN A 615 -37.62 6.82 13.65
N ILE A 616 -37.32 7.56 14.73
CA ILE A 616 -36.19 7.28 15.62
C ILE A 616 -36.17 5.81 16.09
N PRO A 617 -37.26 5.21 16.60
CA PRO A 617 -37.24 3.80 17.03
C PRO A 617 -36.84 2.83 15.92
N LYS A 618 -37.29 3.08 14.69
CA LYS A 618 -36.91 2.27 13.51
C LYS A 618 -35.45 2.44 13.15
N ILE A 619 -34.92 3.67 13.23
CA ILE A 619 -33.50 3.97 13.02
C ILE A 619 -32.66 3.26 14.08
N LEU A 620 -33.08 3.28 15.35
CA LEU A 620 -32.39 2.59 16.44
C LEU A 620 -32.36 1.09 16.23
N ARG A 621 -33.49 0.45 15.87
CA ARG A 621 -33.49 -0.98 15.54
C ARG A 621 -32.56 -1.30 14.37
N ALA A 622 -32.58 -0.51 13.30
CA ALA A 622 -31.67 -0.71 12.17
C ALA A 622 -30.19 -0.53 12.53
N LEU A 623 -29.86 0.46 13.37
CA LEU A 623 -28.51 0.65 13.93
C LEU A 623 -28.10 -0.56 14.76
N TYR A 624 -28.98 -1.02 15.64
CA TYR A 624 -28.79 -2.19 16.49
C TYR A 624 -28.47 -3.44 15.64
N THR A 625 -29.28 -3.72 14.62
CA THR A 625 -29.07 -4.84 13.68
C THR A 625 -27.80 -4.68 12.84
N TYR A 626 -27.43 -3.46 12.48
CA TYR A 626 -26.24 -3.20 11.68
C TYR A 626 -24.95 -3.37 12.48
N GLU A 627 -24.90 -2.88 13.72
CA GLU A 627 -23.74 -3.04 14.61
C GLU A 627 -23.51 -4.51 14.96
N ILE A 628 -24.57 -5.26 15.29
CA ILE A 628 -24.48 -6.71 15.52
C ILE A 628 -23.95 -7.43 14.27
N TRP A 629 -24.48 -7.10 13.10
CA TRP A 629 -24.00 -7.70 11.86
C TRP A 629 -22.52 -7.42 11.60
N GLN A 630 -22.05 -6.19 11.81
CA GLN A 630 -20.64 -5.86 11.63
C GLN A 630 -19.74 -6.66 12.58
N ALA A 631 -20.13 -6.77 13.85
CA ALA A 631 -19.36 -7.51 14.85
C ALA A 631 -19.31 -9.02 14.56
N VAL A 632 -20.48 -9.65 14.30
CA VAL A 632 -20.58 -11.08 13.96
C VAL A 632 -19.81 -11.38 12.68
N ARG A 633 -19.96 -10.53 11.64
CA ARG A 633 -19.28 -10.72 10.36
C ARG A 633 -17.75 -10.64 10.46
N ARG A 634 -17.20 -9.81 11.36
CA ARG A 634 -15.74 -9.71 11.56
C ARG A 634 -15.11 -11.04 11.98
N GLN A 635 -15.87 -11.95 12.58
CA GLN A 635 -15.36 -13.25 13.03
C GLN A 635 -15.01 -14.21 11.86
N TYR A 636 -15.61 -14.01 10.67
CA TYR A 636 -15.42 -14.92 9.52
C TYR A 636 -15.10 -14.25 8.18
N LYS A 637 -15.24 -12.91 8.04
CA LYS A 637 -15.11 -12.18 6.75
C LYS A 637 -13.78 -12.38 6.01
N ASN A 638 -12.68 -12.63 6.71
CA ASN A 638 -11.34 -12.69 6.12
C ASN A 638 -10.87 -14.12 5.82
N ARG A 639 -11.81 -15.09 5.71
CA ARG A 639 -11.53 -16.50 5.42
C ARG A 639 -12.16 -16.91 4.09
N ASP A 640 -11.49 -17.79 3.35
CA ASP A 640 -11.95 -18.24 2.03
C ASP A 640 -13.26 -19.06 2.09
N ASP A 641 -13.56 -19.63 3.25
CA ASP A 641 -14.76 -20.43 3.54
C ASP A 641 -15.81 -19.66 4.36
N SER A 642 -15.86 -18.33 4.22
CA SER A 642 -16.70 -17.43 5.04
C SER A 642 -18.17 -17.85 5.12
N ASP A 643 -18.77 -18.29 4.01
CA ASP A 643 -20.18 -18.68 3.96
C ASP A 643 -20.43 -20.01 4.67
N LEU A 644 -19.50 -20.97 4.56
CA LEU A 644 -19.58 -22.25 5.25
C LEU A 644 -19.43 -22.05 6.77
N ILE A 645 -18.52 -21.16 7.20
CA ILE A 645 -18.37 -20.82 8.61
C ILE A 645 -19.64 -20.16 9.14
N ALA A 646 -20.19 -19.15 8.44
CA ALA A 646 -21.42 -18.49 8.85
C ALA A 646 -22.59 -19.49 8.96
N GLN A 647 -22.70 -20.43 8.03
CA GLN A 647 -23.69 -21.50 8.10
C GLN A 647 -23.49 -22.40 9.32
N LYS A 648 -22.27 -22.86 9.61
CA LYS A 648 -21.99 -23.69 10.80
C LYS A 648 -22.28 -22.93 12.10
N MET A 649 -21.95 -21.65 12.16
CA MET A 649 -22.29 -20.79 13.30
C MET A 649 -23.81 -20.69 13.47
N LEU A 650 -24.56 -20.53 12.37
CA LEU A 650 -26.01 -20.47 12.37
C LEU A 650 -26.65 -21.79 12.82
N GLU A 651 -26.17 -22.91 12.31
CA GLU A 651 -26.65 -24.25 12.67
C GLU A 651 -26.38 -24.57 14.14
N ARG A 652 -25.22 -24.17 14.68
CA ARG A 652 -24.93 -24.27 16.12
C ARG A 652 -25.87 -23.38 16.95
N LEU A 653 -26.05 -22.12 16.55
CA LEU A 653 -26.89 -21.16 17.27
C LEU A 653 -28.34 -21.65 17.43
N ILE A 654 -28.89 -22.30 16.40
CA ILE A 654 -30.25 -22.85 16.41
C ILE A 654 -30.30 -24.34 16.80
N GLY A 655 -29.21 -24.89 17.32
CA GLY A 655 -29.15 -26.28 17.78
C GLY A 655 -29.57 -27.30 16.72
N LEU A 656 -29.27 -27.06 15.45
CA LEU A 656 -29.75 -27.89 14.34
C LEU A 656 -29.09 -29.26 14.36
N ASP A 657 -29.84 -30.28 14.80
CA ASP A 657 -29.43 -31.69 14.71
C ASP A 657 -30.22 -32.42 13.62
N LEU A 658 -29.62 -32.47 12.43
CA LEU A 658 -30.21 -33.17 11.27
C LEU A 658 -30.32 -34.68 11.47
N ASN A 659 -29.56 -35.27 12.40
CA ASN A 659 -29.58 -36.72 12.65
C ASN A 659 -30.65 -37.09 13.68
N ALA A 660 -30.73 -36.36 14.80
CA ALA A 660 -31.70 -36.65 15.87
C ALA A 660 -33.16 -36.48 15.40
N HIS A 661 -33.42 -35.51 14.52
CA HIS A 661 -34.75 -35.21 13.99
C HIS A 661 -34.91 -35.55 12.51
N ARG A 662 -34.08 -36.46 12.00
CA ARG A 662 -34.11 -36.88 10.59
C ARG A 662 -35.49 -37.39 10.18
N THR A 663 -36.02 -36.87 9.08
CA THR A 663 -37.25 -37.39 8.49
C THR A 663 -37.01 -38.83 7.99
N PRO A 664 -37.77 -39.83 8.48
CA PRO A 664 -37.54 -41.22 8.09
C PRO A 664 -37.91 -41.44 6.62
N LEU A 665 -37.10 -42.24 5.92
CA LEU A 665 -37.44 -42.76 4.59
C LEU A 665 -38.21 -44.07 4.70
N GLN A 666 -39.06 -44.36 3.72
CA GLN A 666 -39.63 -45.69 3.58
C GLN A 666 -38.55 -46.73 3.19
N ALA A 667 -38.83 -48.01 3.39
CA ALA A 667 -37.93 -49.09 3.00
C ALA A 667 -37.62 -49.07 1.47
N LEU A 668 -36.55 -49.76 1.05
CA LEU A 668 -36.17 -49.83 -0.36
C LEU A 668 -37.32 -50.38 -1.21
N TYR A 669 -37.57 -49.73 -2.35
CA TYR A 669 -38.61 -50.00 -3.34
C TYR A 669 -40.05 -49.66 -2.91
N GLU A 670 -40.27 -49.21 -1.67
CA GLU A 670 -41.56 -48.66 -1.23
C GLU A 670 -41.67 -47.17 -1.63
N PRO A 671 -42.85 -46.73 -2.12
CA PRO A 671 -43.06 -45.36 -2.55
C PRO A 671 -43.07 -44.38 -1.37
N GLU A 672 -42.39 -43.25 -1.53
CA GLU A 672 -42.43 -42.17 -0.55
C GLU A 672 -43.78 -41.42 -0.58
N PRO A 673 -44.22 -40.84 0.56
CA PRO A 673 -45.36 -39.93 0.60
C PRO A 673 -45.11 -38.67 -0.25
N GLN A 674 -46.19 -37.96 -0.61
CA GLN A 674 -46.03 -36.68 -1.31
C GLN A 674 -45.41 -35.65 -0.38
N LEU A 675 -44.62 -34.72 -0.94
CA LEU A 675 -43.91 -33.71 -0.15
C LEU A 675 -44.86 -32.86 0.73
N ALA A 676 -46.08 -32.61 0.26
CA ALA A 676 -47.10 -31.87 1.00
C ALA A 676 -47.62 -32.60 2.25
N ASP A 677 -47.45 -33.92 2.33
CA ASP A 677 -47.90 -34.76 3.43
C ASP A 677 -46.80 -34.97 4.49
N ILE A 678 -45.58 -34.47 4.24
CA ILE A 678 -44.43 -34.62 5.14
C ILE A 678 -44.37 -33.42 6.08
N ALA A 679 -44.50 -33.69 7.38
CA ALA A 679 -44.22 -32.71 8.42
C ALA A 679 -42.71 -32.69 8.72
N PHE A 680 -42.00 -31.71 8.17
CA PHE A 680 -40.59 -31.46 8.49
C PHE A 680 -40.45 -30.79 9.86
N HIS A 681 -39.37 -31.11 10.57
CA HIS A 681 -39.05 -30.47 11.84
C HIS A 681 -38.77 -28.97 11.64
N ASP A 682 -39.40 -28.12 12.44
CA ASP A 682 -39.31 -26.66 12.38
C ASP A 682 -39.21 -26.01 13.76
N GLN A 683 -39.03 -26.79 14.83
CA GLN A 683 -38.92 -26.25 16.18
C GLN A 683 -37.57 -25.54 16.37
N VAL A 684 -37.61 -24.38 17.02
CA VAL A 684 -36.42 -23.57 17.31
C VAL A 684 -35.84 -24.02 18.66
N HIS A 685 -34.58 -24.43 18.67
CA HIS A 685 -33.81 -24.67 19.88
C HIS A 685 -32.64 -23.68 19.93
N ILE A 686 -32.58 -22.80 20.93
CA ILE A 686 -31.52 -21.79 21.00
C ILE A 686 -30.38 -22.33 21.88
N ASP A 687 -29.16 -22.35 21.35
CA ASP A 687 -27.96 -22.56 22.17
C ASP A 687 -27.63 -21.26 22.91
N ASN A 688 -28.24 -21.06 24.08
CA ASN A 688 -28.07 -19.84 24.88
C ASN A 688 -26.60 -19.60 25.25
N SER A 689 -25.82 -20.66 25.50
CA SER A 689 -24.40 -20.53 25.84
C SER A 689 -23.59 -19.94 24.68
N TYR A 690 -23.92 -20.33 23.45
CA TYR A 690 -23.26 -19.82 22.26
C TYR A 690 -23.80 -18.44 21.84
N LEU A 691 -25.10 -18.18 22.07
CA LEU A 691 -25.66 -16.83 21.91
C LEU A 691 -24.92 -15.84 22.83
N ASP A 692 -24.72 -16.17 24.10
CA ASP A 692 -23.97 -15.34 25.05
C ASP A 692 -22.53 -15.07 24.58
N GLU A 693 -21.84 -16.10 24.06
CA GLU A 693 -20.49 -15.97 23.48
C GLU A 693 -20.47 -14.93 22.34
N LEU A 694 -21.47 -14.97 21.44
CA LEU A 694 -21.57 -14.01 20.35
C LEU A 694 -21.92 -12.60 20.86
N LEU A 695 -22.81 -12.50 21.85
CA LEU A 695 -23.28 -11.23 22.41
C LEU A 695 -22.20 -10.49 23.21
N GLN A 696 -21.22 -11.20 23.79
CA GLN A 696 -20.05 -10.58 24.43
C GLN A 696 -19.29 -9.64 23.48
N THR A 697 -19.31 -9.89 22.17
CA THR A 697 -18.63 -9.05 21.17
C THR A 697 -19.40 -7.77 20.81
N VAL A 698 -20.64 -7.63 21.27
CA VAL A 698 -21.57 -6.54 20.94
C VAL A 698 -22.20 -5.89 22.17
N TYR A 699 -21.60 -6.05 23.35
CA TYR A 699 -22.10 -5.48 24.61
C TYR A 699 -22.40 -3.96 24.53
N TYR A 700 -21.67 -3.24 23.67
CA TYR A 700 -21.80 -1.81 23.50
C TYR A 700 -23.06 -1.37 22.73
N VAL A 701 -23.76 -2.30 22.06
CA VAL A 701 -24.87 -1.96 21.16
C VAL A 701 -26.10 -1.47 21.94
N ASP A 702 -26.28 -1.92 23.19
CA ASP A 702 -27.41 -1.50 24.04
C ASP A 702 -27.43 0.02 24.29
N TYR A 703 -26.26 0.66 24.36
CA TYR A 703 -26.12 2.11 24.55
C TYR A 703 -26.65 2.95 23.38
N VAL A 704 -26.90 2.34 22.19
CA VAL A 704 -27.52 3.03 21.05
C VAL A 704 -28.87 3.61 21.44
N THR A 705 -29.60 2.98 22.37
CA THR A 705 -30.91 3.44 22.86
C THR A 705 -30.86 4.74 23.66
N LEU A 706 -29.73 5.04 24.32
CA LEU A 706 -29.54 6.30 25.05
C LEU A 706 -29.25 7.49 24.13
N LEU A 707 -28.68 7.21 22.96
CA LEU A 707 -28.10 8.22 22.08
C LEU A 707 -29.08 9.34 21.72
N PRO A 708 -30.33 9.09 21.27
CA PRO A 708 -31.25 10.18 20.94
C PRO A 708 -31.63 11.04 22.14
N LYS A 709 -31.76 10.46 23.34
CA LYS A 709 -32.12 11.22 24.55
C LYS A 709 -30.99 12.14 24.97
N TYR A 710 -29.76 11.62 25.01
CA TYR A 710 -28.59 12.40 25.41
C TYR A 710 -28.29 13.50 24.38
N LEU A 711 -28.32 13.17 23.09
CA LEU A 711 -28.17 14.18 22.03
C LEU A 711 -29.27 15.23 22.10
N SER A 712 -30.52 14.84 22.37
CA SER A 712 -31.62 15.80 22.51
C SER A 712 -31.40 16.77 23.67
N ALA A 713 -30.90 16.29 24.80
CA ALA A 713 -30.56 17.13 25.95
C ALA A 713 -29.48 18.16 25.59
N ALA A 714 -28.39 17.71 24.95
CA ALA A 714 -27.30 18.59 24.52
C ALA A 714 -27.74 19.61 23.45
N VAL A 715 -28.51 19.18 22.44
CA VAL A 715 -28.99 20.05 21.34
C VAL A 715 -29.99 21.10 21.83
N ASN A 716 -30.81 20.77 22.82
CA ASN A 716 -31.80 21.70 23.39
C ASN A 716 -31.22 22.59 24.51
N GLY A 717 -29.96 22.41 24.91
CA GLY A 717 -29.35 23.13 26.02
C GLY A 717 -29.90 22.76 27.40
N ASP A 718 -30.49 21.56 27.52
CA ASP A 718 -31.07 21.03 28.77
C ASP A 718 -30.28 19.79 29.21
N ILE A 719 -28.97 19.95 29.41
CA ILE A 719 -28.06 18.84 29.71
C ILE A 719 -28.39 18.16 31.05
N GLU A 720 -28.97 18.91 31.99
CA GLU A 720 -29.37 18.42 33.31
C GLU A 720 -30.51 17.39 33.24
N SER A 721 -31.34 17.42 32.19
CA SER A 721 -32.37 16.39 31.95
C SER A 721 -31.79 14.97 31.84
N ILE A 722 -30.50 14.81 31.50
CA ILE A 722 -29.84 13.50 31.47
C ILE A 722 -29.86 12.82 32.84
N LYS A 723 -29.83 13.58 33.94
CA LYS A 723 -29.92 13.03 35.31
C LYS A 723 -31.23 12.28 35.56
N GLN A 724 -32.31 12.63 34.84
CA GLN A 724 -33.62 12.01 34.97
C GLN A 724 -33.79 10.75 34.12
N ILE A 725 -32.90 10.53 33.15
CA ILE A 725 -32.91 9.32 32.32
C ILE A 725 -32.43 8.16 33.20
N PRO A 726 -33.18 7.05 33.35
CA PRO A 726 -32.73 5.92 34.17
C PRO A 726 -31.47 5.26 33.57
N ALA A 727 -30.79 4.42 34.36
CA ALA A 727 -29.77 3.53 33.80
C ALA A 727 -30.43 2.52 32.85
N ILE A 728 -29.70 2.06 31.84
CA ILE A 728 -30.23 1.05 30.91
C ILE A 728 -30.53 -0.26 31.64
N ASP A 729 -31.73 -0.75 31.40
CA ASP A 729 -32.17 -2.10 31.71
C ASP A 729 -32.93 -2.65 30.49
N GLU A 730 -33.34 -3.92 30.55
CA GLU A 730 -34.06 -4.56 29.46
C GLU A 730 -35.37 -3.82 29.12
N SER A 731 -36.09 -3.34 30.13
CA SER A 731 -37.35 -2.61 29.95
C SER A 731 -37.16 -1.30 29.20
N PHE A 732 -36.11 -0.55 29.54
CA PHE A 732 -35.73 0.69 28.87
C PHE A 732 -35.37 0.43 27.41
N ILE A 733 -34.55 -0.58 27.13
CA ILE A 733 -34.12 -0.92 25.78
C ILE A 733 -35.33 -1.32 24.93
N CYS A 734 -36.18 -2.22 25.43
CA CYS A 734 -37.39 -2.63 24.71
C CYS A 734 -38.32 -1.46 24.40
N LYS A 735 -38.50 -0.55 25.37
CA LYS A 735 -39.31 0.66 25.21
C LYS A 735 -38.78 1.59 24.13
N GLU A 736 -37.49 1.90 24.14
CA GLU A 736 -36.88 2.83 23.16
C GLU A 736 -36.78 2.20 21.76
N LEU A 737 -36.61 0.88 21.67
CA LEU A 737 -36.69 0.12 20.43
C LEU A 737 -38.13 -0.16 19.98
N GLN A 738 -39.14 0.14 20.79
CA GLN A 738 -40.56 -0.20 20.55
C GLN A 738 -40.79 -1.68 20.19
N ILE A 739 -40.14 -2.58 20.93
CA ILE A 739 -40.40 -4.02 20.85
C ILE A 739 -41.28 -4.44 22.03
N ASP A 740 -42.22 -5.34 21.78
CA ASP A 740 -43.23 -5.81 22.74
C ASP A 740 -42.91 -7.20 23.32
N TYR A 741 -41.72 -7.71 23.04
CA TYR A 741 -41.18 -8.99 23.54
C TYR A 741 -39.80 -8.78 24.18
N ASP A 742 -39.23 -9.86 24.74
CA ASP A 742 -38.01 -9.78 25.55
C ASP A 742 -36.75 -9.47 24.73
N LEU A 743 -35.77 -8.86 25.40
CA LEU A 743 -34.54 -8.38 24.75
C LEU A 743 -33.63 -9.52 24.29
N GLU A 744 -33.61 -10.65 25.01
CA GLU A 744 -32.77 -11.81 24.67
C GLU A 744 -33.22 -12.41 23.34
N THR A 745 -34.53 -12.60 23.17
CA THR A 745 -35.16 -13.04 21.91
C THR A 745 -34.90 -12.05 20.78
N PHE A 746 -34.97 -10.73 21.03
CA PHE A 746 -34.63 -9.72 20.02
C PHE A 746 -33.16 -9.82 19.60
N LYS A 747 -32.24 -9.95 20.56
CA LYS A 747 -30.80 -10.13 20.31
C LYS A 747 -30.53 -11.41 19.50
N PHE A 748 -31.19 -12.52 19.84
CA PHE A 748 -31.14 -13.76 19.07
C PHE A 748 -31.52 -13.55 17.60
N TYR A 749 -32.67 -12.90 17.33
CA TYR A 749 -33.09 -12.66 15.95
C TYR A 749 -32.13 -11.74 15.17
N ASN A 750 -31.50 -10.78 15.84
CA ASN A 750 -30.47 -9.94 15.21
C ASN A 750 -29.23 -10.75 14.81
N VAL A 751 -28.75 -11.64 15.70
CA VAL A 751 -27.62 -12.54 15.40
C VAL A 751 -27.99 -13.52 14.29
N PHE A 752 -29.21 -14.08 14.33
CA PHE A 752 -29.74 -14.95 13.29
C PHE A 752 -29.76 -14.23 11.93
N GLN A 753 -30.34 -13.04 11.84
CA GLN A 753 -30.32 -12.24 10.60
C GLN A 753 -28.89 -11.92 10.15
N ALA A 754 -27.95 -11.67 11.08
CA ALA A 754 -26.56 -11.39 10.72
C ALA A 754 -25.87 -12.58 10.02
N LEU A 755 -26.16 -13.80 10.46
CA LEU A 755 -25.61 -15.04 9.91
C LEU A 755 -26.32 -15.50 8.62
N VAL A 756 -27.62 -15.20 8.46
CA VAL A 756 -28.34 -15.45 7.21
C VAL A 756 -27.90 -14.51 6.09
N TYR A 757 -27.68 -13.23 6.40
CA TYR A 757 -27.33 -12.22 5.42
C TYR A 757 -25.85 -11.82 5.51
N THR A 758 -24.97 -12.72 5.05
CA THR A 758 -23.50 -12.62 5.22
C THR A 758 -22.84 -11.48 4.43
N SER A 759 -23.52 -10.93 3.42
CA SER A 759 -22.99 -9.92 2.50
C SER A 759 -23.88 -8.68 2.38
N LYS A 760 -23.29 -7.54 1.99
CA LYS A 760 -24.05 -6.29 1.75
C LYS A 760 -25.15 -6.48 0.70
N SER A 761 -24.85 -7.21 -0.39
CA SER A 761 -25.80 -7.48 -1.48
C SER A 761 -26.95 -8.39 -1.06
N SER A 762 -26.73 -9.28 -0.07
CA SER A 762 -27.81 -10.09 0.51
C SER A 762 -28.76 -9.27 1.38
N ARG A 763 -28.25 -8.24 2.08
CA ARG A 763 -29.01 -7.39 3.02
C ARG A 763 -29.78 -6.25 2.36
N VAL A 764 -29.23 -5.69 1.28
CA VAL A 764 -29.67 -4.40 0.73
C VAL A 764 -29.97 -4.51 -0.75
N ASN A 765 -31.06 -3.88 -1.18
CA ASN A 765 -31.31 -3.55 -2.57
C ASN A 765 -30.83 -2.10 -2.80
N SER A 766 -29.60 -1.95 -3.30
CA SER A 766 -28.98 -0.64 -3.48
C SER A 766 -29.67 0.21 -4.54
N ASP A 767 -30.26 -0.40 -5.57
CA ASP A 767 -30.94 0.32 -6.66
C ASP A 767 -32.24 0.98 -6.17
N ASN A 768 -32.93 0.33 -5.23
CA ASN A 768 -34.20 0.79 -4.68
C ASN A 768 -34.07 1.43 -3.29
N GLU A 769 -32.85 1.60 -2.75
CA GLU A 769 -32.61 2.17 -1.41
C GLU A 769 -33.44 1.48 -0.30
N THR A 770 -33.55 0.15 -0.35
CA THR A 770 -34.40 -0.64 0.56
C THR A 770 -33.65 -1.83 1.15
N MET A 771 -34.07 -2.26 2.34
CA MET A 771 -33.58 -3.49 2.95
C MET A 771 -34.29 -4.72 2.35
N LYS A 772 -33.59 -5.86 2.30
CA LYS A 772 -34.11 -7.18 1.90
C LYS A 772 -34.50 -8.05 3.11
N MET A 773 -34.31 -7.53 4.30
CA MET A 773 -34.58 -8.17 5.58
C MET A 773 -35.73 -7.46 6.28
N ILE A 774 -36.53 -8.22 7.03
CA ILE A 774 -37.67 -7.69 7.78
C ILE A 774 -37.20 -6.81 8.95
N ASP A 775 -38.06 -5.90 9.39
CA ASP A 775 -37.91 -5.27 10.70
C ASP A 775 -38.22 -6.32 11.78
N LEU A 776 -37.42 -6.34 12.85
CA LEU A 776 -37.56 -7.29 13.96
C LEU A 776 -38.55 -6.80 15.02
N VAL A 777 -39.38 -5.80 14.72
CA VAL A 777 -40.45 -5.35 15.62
C VAL A 777 -41.55 -6.41 15.80
N ASP A 778 -41.80 -7.25 14.80
CA ASP A 778 -42.81 -8.31 14.83
C ASP A 778 -42.15 -9.67 15.17
N GLU A 779 -42.36 -10.15 16.40
CA GLU A 779 -41.81 -11.42 16.88
C GLU A 779 -42.30 -12.62 16.05
N GLN A 780 -43.57 -12.61 15.60
CA GLN A 780 -44.14 -13.73 14.86
C GLN A 780 -43.51 -13.84 13.48
N ALA A 781 -43.30 -12.71 12.80
CA ALA A 781 -42.60 -12.67 11.53
C ALA A 781 -41.13 -13.13 11.69
N ALA A 782 -40.45 -12.69 12.75
CA ALA A 782 -39.07 -13.08 13.04
C ALA A 782 -38.95 -14.58 13.33
N ARG A 783 -39.81 -15.12 14.21
CA ARG A 783 -39.88 -16.56 14.52
C ARG A 783 -40.11 -17.39 13.26
N LYS A 784 -41.06 -16.97 12.42
CA LYS A 784 -41.40 -17.69 11.18
C LYS A 784 -40.20 -17.81 10.24
N ILE A 785 -39.34 -16.79 10.14
CA ILE A 785 -38.12 -16.88 9.31
C ILE A 785 -37.16 -17.95 9.84
N VAL A 786 -37.00 -18.06 11.16
CA VAL A 786 -36.17 -19.10 11.78
C VAL A 786 -36.74 -20.49 11.52
N GLN A 787 -38.05 -20.66 11.73
CA GLN A 787 -38.76 -21.92 11.48
C GLN A 787 -38.67 -22.34 10.00
N ASP A 788 -38.87 -21.39 9.07
CA ASP A 788 -38.76 -21.62 7.63
C ASP A 788 -37.34 -22.03 7.23
N TYR A 789 -36.32 -21.44 7.87
CA TYR A 789 -34.93 -21.85 7.66
C TYR A 789 -34.69 -23.30 8.12
N ILE A 790 -35.07 -23.63 9.36
CA ILE A 790 -34.89 -24.99 9.94
C ILE A 790 -35.62 -26.03 9.06
N ARG A 791 -36.90 -25.77 8.76
CA ARG A 791 -37.73 -26.60 7.90
C ARG A 791 -37.04 -26.88 6.56
N LYS A 792 -36.51 -25.84 5.91
CA LYS A 792 -35.81 -25.96 4.63
C LYS A 792 -34.52 -26.77 4.73
N ARG A 793 -33.81 -26.75 5.87
CA ARG A 793 -32.63 -27.61 6.08
C ARG A 793 -33.03 -29.09 6.13
N PHE A 794 -34.12 -29.43 6.83
CA PHE A 794 -34.65 -30.80 6.86
C PHE A 794 -35.19 -31.25 5.49
N GLU A 795 -35.87 -30.37 4.75
CA GLU A 795 -36.33 -30.65 3.38
C GLU A 795 -35.16 -30.97 2.44
N ASN A 796 -34.07 -30.19 2.50
CA ASN A 796 -32.87 -30.44 1.70
C ASN A 796 -32.15 -31.74 2.11
N GLN A 797 -32.11 -32.03 3.42
CA GLN A 797 -31.56 -33.29 3.92
C GLN A 797 -32.37 -34.48 3.41
N TYR A 798 -33.69 -34.41 3.48
CA TYR A 798 -34.60 -35.44 2.96
C TYR A 798 -34.42 -35.65 1.45
N ALA A 799 -34.28 -34.58 0.67
CA ALA A 799 -33.99 -34.68 -0.77
C ALA A 799 -32.65 -35.39 -1.05
N THR A 800 -31.63 -35.11 -0.24
CA THR A 800 -30.30 -35.77 -0.34
C THR A 800 -30.40 -37.24 0.02
N ASP A 801 -31.14 -37.56 1.09
CA ASP A 801 -31.39 -38.92 1.53
C ASP A 801 -32.17 -39.71 0.48
N LEU A 802 -33.18 -39.10 -0.15
CA LEU A 802 -33.97 -39.70 -1.23
C LEU A 802 -33.12 -39.99 -2.48
N ALA A 803 -32.22 -39.08 -2.86
CA ALA A 803 -31.28 -39.31 -3.94
C ALA A 803 -30.35 -40.49 -3.63
N THR A 804 -29.89 -40.59 -2.39
CA THR A 804 -29.04 -41.69 -1.89
C THR A 804 -29.81 -43.02 -1.89
N LYS A 805 -31.06 -43.04 -1.42
CA LYS A 805 -31.96 -44.19 -1.50
C LYS A 805 -32.14 -44.64 -2.95
N GLY A 806 -32.51 -43.74 -3.86
CA GLY A 806 -32.72 -44.07 -5.27
C GLY A 806 -31.46 -44.55 -5.99
N GLN A 807 -30.26 -44.12 -5.55
CA GLN A 807 -28.99 -44.67 -6.04
C GLN A 807 -28.74 -46.09 -5.49
N THR A 808 -29.03 -46.31 -4.21
CA THR A 808 -28.91 -47.61 -3.55
C THR A 808 -29.84 -48.64 -4.19
N GLU A 809 -31.10 -48.29 -4.43
CA GLU A 809 -32.09 -49.15 -5.09
C GLU A 809 -31.68 -49.55 -6.50
N ARG A 810 -31.16 -48.59 -7.28
CA ARG A 810 -30.64 -48.83 -8.64
C ARG A 810 -29.43 -49.75 -8.61
N THR A 811 -28.51 -49.55 -7.67
CA THR A 811 -27.30 -50.38 -7.52
C THR A 811 -27.67 -51.81 -7.12
N ALA A 812 -28.52 -51.99 -6.11
CA ALA A 812 -28.98 -53.30 -5.68
C ALA A 812 -29.75 -54.05 -6.79
N LEU A 813 -30.62 -53.36 -7.54
CA LEU A 813 -31.35 -53.97 -8.65
C LEU A 813 -30.42 -54.31 -9.83
N ALA A 814 -29.40 -53.49 -10.08
CA ALA A 814 -28.39 -53.77 -11.11
C ALA A 814 -27.55 -55.00 -10.76
N SER A 815 -27.07 -55.14 -9.52
CA SER A 815 -26.35 -56.36 -9.10
C SER A 815 -27.26 -57.59 -9.13
N THR A 816 -28.56 -57.44 -8.80
CA THR A 816 -29.55 -58.52 -8.99
C THR A 816 -29.68 -58.91 -10.46
N LEU A 817 -29.76 -57.93 -11.37
CA LEU A 817 -29.82 -58.17 -12.81
C LEU A 817 -28.56 -58.89 -13.31
N VAL A 818 -27.36 -58.47 -12.86
CA VAL A 818 -26.10 -59.14 -13.19
C VAL A 818 -26.12 -60.59 -12.74
N GLN A 819 -26.53 -60.86 -11.49
CA GLN A 819 -26.64 -62.22 -10.97
C GLN A 819 -27.63 -63.06 -11.79
N SER A 820 -28.82 -62.52 -12.10
CA SER A 820 -29.80 -63.21 -12.93
C SER A 820 -29.28 -63.52 -14.34
N ILE A 821 -28.47 -62.62 -14.94
CA ILE A 821 -27.85 -62.85 -16.26
C ILE A 821 -26.82 -64.00 -16.18
N LEU A 822 -25.99 -64.00 -15.13
CA LEU A 822 -24.96 -65.02 -14.92
C LEU A 822 -25.55 -66.42 -14.66
N ASP A 823 -26.65 -66.47 -13.91
CA ASP A 823 -27.34 -67.72 -13.53
C ASP A 823 -28.34 -68.23 -14.58
N ALA A 824 -28.61 -67.45 -15.63
CA ALA A 824 -29.63 -67.77 -16.63
C ALA A 824 -29.38 -69.14 -17.30
N PRO A 825 -30.27 -70.14 -17.13
CA PRO A 825 -30.04 -71.49 -17.62
C PRO A 825 -30.18 -71.62 -19.14
N LYS A 826 -30.84 -70.66 -19.81
CA LYS A 826 -31.15 -70.69 -21.25
C LYS A 826 -30.69 -69.42 -21.98
N HIS A 827 -30.43 -69.55 -23.29
CA HIS A 827 -30.04 -68.45 -24.18
C HIS A 827 -31.02 -67.32 -24.20
N ASP A 828 -32.27 -67.65 -24.51
CA ASP A 828 -33.33 -66.66 -24.68
C ASP A 828 -33.60 -65.90 -23.38
N GLU A 829 -33.44 -66.54 -22.22
CA GLU A 829 -33.60 -65.91 -20.91
C GLU A 829 -32.48 -64.91 -20.61
N MET A 830 -31.23 -65.28 -20.87
CA MET A 830 -30.07 -64.38 -20.76
C MET A 830 -30.20 -63.16 -21.69
N VAL A 831 -30.60 -63.39 -22.95
CA VAL A 831 -30.81 -62.34 -23.95
C VAL A 831 -31.95 -61.40 -23.54
N MET A 832 -33.06 -61.95 -23.06
CA MET A 832 -34.19 -61.17 -22.55
C MET A 832 -33.78 -60.28 -21.36
N LEU A 833 -33.02 -60.83 -20.39
CA LEU A 833 -32.52 -60.06 -19.25
C LEU A 833 -31.58 -58.92 -19.67
N LEU A 834 -30.68 -59.15 -20.62
CA LEU A 834 -29.81 -58.10 -21.17
C LEU A 834 -30.58 -57.02 -21.96
N ARG A 835 -31.64 -57.42 -22.68
CA ARG A 835 -32.44 -56.53 -23.53
C ARG A 835 -33.43 -55.68 -22.73
N GLU A 836 -34.18 -56.33 -21.85
CA GLU A 836 -35.32 -55.72 -21.15
C GLU A 836 -34.96 -55.24 -19.74
N GLY A 837 -33.97 -55.88 -19.10
CA GLY A 837 -33.52 -55.59 -17.75
C GLY A 837 -34.44 -56.18 -16.67
N LEU A 838 -34.32 -55.65 -15.45
CA LEU A 838 -35.23 -55.93 -14.33
C LEU A 838 -35.98 -54.66 -13.92
N THR A 839 -37.24 -54.82 -13.52
CA THR A 839 -38.05 -53.74 -12.94
C THR A 839 -38.57 -54.19 -11.58
N ARG A 840 -38.38 -53.35 -10.56
CA ARG A 840 -38.94 -53.55 -9.22
C ARG A 840 -39.56 -52.23 -8.74
N GLY A 841 -40.87 -52.22 -8.57
CA GLY A 841 -41.61 -50.98 -8.29
C GLY A 841 -41.41 -49.94 -9.41
N LYS A 842 -40.97 -48.73 -9.04
CA LYS A 842 -40.65 -47.64 -9.99
C LYS A 842 -39.20 -47.69 -10.52
N VAL A 843 -38.37 -48.59 -10.03
CA VAL A 843 -36.95 -48.67 -10.37
C VAL A 843 -36.74 -49.70 -11.47
N ARG A 844 -36.05 -49.30 -12.55
CA ARG A 844 -35.65 -50.18 -13.64
C ARG A 844 -34.12 -50.22 -13.74
N ALA A 845 -33.55 -51.42 -13.75
CA ALA A 845 -32.15 -51.65 -14.07
C ALA A 845 -32.06 -52.27 -15.46
N ASN A 846 -31.22 -51.74 -16.33
CA ASN A 846 -30.98 -52.29 -17.67
C ASN A 846 -29.53 -52.03 -18.09
N ILE A 847 -28.87 -53.04 -18.66
CA ILE A 847 -27.50 -52.96 -19.20
C ILE A 847 -27.59 -52.61 -20.69
N ALA A 848 -27.90 -51.36 -20.98
CA ALA A 848 -28.07 -50.89 -22.35
C ALA A 848 -26.75 -50.66 -23.10
N ASN A 849 -25.65 -50.35 -22.40
CA ASN A 849 -24.32 -50.14 -22.97
C ASN A 849 -23.23 -50.23 -21.88
N THR A 850 -21.98 -49.94 -22.24
CA THR A 850 -20.82 -50.03 -21.33
C THR A 850 -20.83 -49.06 -20.16
N SER A 851 -21.64 -47.98 -20.23
CA SER A 851 -21.82 -47.01 -19.15
C SER A 851 -22.98 -47.37 -18.21
N SER A 852 -23.73 -48.44 -18.50
CA SER A 852 -24.83 -48.89 -17.67
C SER A 852 -24.33 -49.48 -16.35
N LEU A 853 -25.06 -49.19 -15.27
CA LEU A 853 -24.81 -49.76 -13.95
C LEU A 853 -24.91 -51.30 -14.03
N GLY A 854 -23.91 -52.01 -13.51
CA GLY A 854 -23.81 -53.48 -13.58
C GLY A 854 -23.00 -54.03 -14.77
N TYR A 855 -22.72 -53.26 -15.83
CA TYR A 855 -21.92 -53.76 -16.97
C TYR A 855 -20.51 -54.19 -16.54
N ALA A 856 -19.80 -53.33 -15.80
CA ALA A 856 -18.44 -53.63 -15.35
C ALA A 856 -18.41 -54.87 -14.45
N GLU A 857 -19.40 -55.01 -13.57
CA GLU A 857 -19.57 -56.19 -12.71
C GLU A 857 -19.78 -57.45 -13.57
N LEU A 858 -20.73 -57.41 -14.53
CA LEU A 858 -21.00 -58.51 -15.45
C LEU A 858 -19.77 -58.91 -16.28
N LYS A 859 -19.06 -57.94 -16.87
CA LYS A 859 -17.83 -58.17 -17.64
C LYS A 859 -16.80 -58.88 -16.78
N ASN A 860 -16.49 -58.33 -15.60
CA ASN A 860 -15.41 -58.84 -14.76
C ASN A 860 -15.71 -60.26 -14.26
N ARG A 861 -16.95 -60.52 -13.83
CA ARG A 861 -17.39 -61.86 -13.39
C ARG A 861 -17.34 -62.90 -14.52
N CYS A 862 -17.66 -62.51 -15.76
CA CYS A 862 -17.51 -63.40 -16.91
C CYS A 862 -16.05 -63.67 -17.29
N LEU A 863 -15.13 -62.73 -16.98
CA LEU A 863 -13.70 -62.87 -17.29
C LEU A 863 -12.93 -63.62 -16.20
N ASP A 864 -13.37 -63.63 -14.94
CA ASP A 864 -12.71 -64.36 -13.85
C ASP A 864 -12.91 -65.87 -14.00
N LEU A 865 -11.85 -66.63 -14.33
CA LEU A 865 -11.90 -68.09 -14.51
C LEU A 865 -12.22 -68.87 -13.23
N ASN A 866 -12.11 -68.26 -12.05
CA ASN A 866 -12.43 -68.91 -10.78
C ASN A 866 -13.95 -68.96 -10.51
N GLU A 867 -14.73 -68.13 -11.21
CA GLU A 867 -16.16 -68.05 -11.02
C GLU A 867 -16.93 -69.10 -11.85
N GLN A 868 -17.92 -69.77 -11.27
CA GLN A 868 -18.74 -70.73 -12.02
C GLN A 868 -19.88 -70.00 -12.74
N VAL A 869 -19.72 -69.77 -14.05
CA VAL A 869 -20.72 -69.08 -14.89
C VAL A 869 -21.22 -70.07 -15.96
N PRO A 870 -22.43 -70.66 -15.79
CA PRO A 870 -22.92 -71.76 -16.63
C PRO A 870 -22.86 -71.50 -18.13
N ARG A 871 -23.12 -70.26 -18.56
CA ARG A 871 -23.20 -69.86 -19.97
C ARG A 871 -22.22 -68.74 -20.31
N ARG A 872 -21.06 -68.74 -19.65
CA ARG A 872 -19.99 -67.73 -19.80
C ARG A 872 -19.73 -67.33 -21.25
N LEU A 873 -19.49 -68.32 -22.11
CA LEU A 873 -19.14 -68.05 -23.52
C LEU A 873 -20.31 -67.44 -24.28
N ASP A 874 -21.54 -67.82 -23.98
CA ASP A 874 -22.73 -67.25 -24.62
C ASP A 874 -22.95 -65.80 -24.19
N ILE A 875 -22.73 -65.49 -22.91
CA ILE A 875 -22.77 -64.12 -22.38
C ILE A 875 -21.66 -63.28 -23.01
N LEU A 876 -20.41 -63.77 -23.04
CA LEU A 876 -19.28 -63.06 -23.64
C LEU A 876 -19.47 -62.82 -25.13
N LYS A 877 -20.05 -63.76 -25.89
CA LYS A 877 -20.38 -63.57 -27.31
C LYS A 877 -21.42 -62.47 -27.51
N VAL A 878 -22.52 -62.51 -26.75
CA VAL A 878 -23.57 -61.47 -26.83
C VAL A 878 -23.00 -60.10 -26.40
N ILE A 879 -22.15 -60.07 -25.37
CA ILE A 879 -21.42 -58.87 -24.95
C ILE A 879 -20.54 -58.37 -26.12
N LEU A 880 -19.64 -59.19 -26.63
CA LEU A 880 -18.71 -58.78 -27.68
C LEU A 880 -19.40 -58.34 -28.97
N LEU A 881 -20.49 -58.99 -29.38
CA LEU A 881 -21.15 -58.73 -30.66
C LEU A 881 -22.31 -57.73 -30.57
N GLY A 882 -22.83 -57.45 -29.38
CA GLY A 882 -24.02 -56.61 -29.20
C GLY A 882 -25.35 -57.29 -29.56
N ARG A 883 -25.30 -58.51 -30.12
CA ARG A 883 -26.41 -59.14 -30.84
C ARG A 883 -26.62 -60.60 -30.47
N ASP A 884 -27.81 -61.09 -30.78
CA ASP A 884 -28.16 -62.49 -30.63
C ASP A 884 -27.63 -63.30 -31.83
N TYR A 885 -26.47 -63.92 -31.62
CA TYR A 885 -25.82 -64.74 -32.64
C TYR A 885 -26.56 -66.06 -32.94
N LYS A 886 -27.56 -66.46 -32.14
CA LYS A 886 -28.38 -67.68 -32.38
C LYS A 886 -29.70 -67.39 -33.08
N LYS A 887 -30.23 -66.16 -33.00
CA LYS A 887 -31.57 -65.82 -33.50
C LYS A 887 -31.57 -64.52 -34.31
N ASN A 888 -31.56 -64.66 -35.64
CA ASN A 888 -31.73 -63.58 -36.62
C ASN A 888 -30.82 -62.35 -36.44
N ASP A 889 -29.73 -62.47 -35.68
CA ASP A 889 -28.76 -61.39 -35.47
C ASP A 889 -29.39 -60.10 -34.89
N GLU A 890 -30.43 -60.25 -34.06
CA GLU A 890 -31.15 -59.13 -33.47
C GLU A 890 -30.29 -58.36 -32.45
N PRO A 891 -30.44 -57.03 -32.34
CA PRO A 891 -29.83 -56.25 -31.26
C PRO A 891 -30.26 -56.73 -29.87
N VAL A 892 -29.29 -56.92 -28.97
CA VAL A 892 -29.53 -57.33 -27.58
C VAL A 892 -29.16 -56.21 -26.62
N TRP A 893 -27.97 -55.65 -26.78
CA TRP A 893 -27.48 -54.53 -25.99
C TRP A 893 -26.55 -53.66 -26.85
N ASN A 894 -26.12 -52.50 -26.35
CA ASN A 894 -25.25 -51.57 -27.07
C ASN A 894 -25.75 -51.19 -28.48
N ASN A 895 -27.08 -51.13 -28.66
CA ASN A 895 -27.75 -50.93 -29.96
C ASN A 895 -27.38 -51.97 -31.04
N GLY A 896 -26.90 -53.15 -30.65
CA GLY A 896 -26.42 -54.16 -31.60
C GLY A 896 -25.04 -53.88 -32.16
N ASN A 897 -24.30 -52.91 -31.61
CA ASN A 897 -22.91 -52.67 -31.98
C ASN A 897 -21.99 -53.61 -31.21
N ALA A 898 -20.91 -54.03 -31.86
CA ALA A 898 -19.84 -54.76 -31.21
C ALA A 898 -19.23 -53.94 -30.04
N LEU A 899 -18.73 -54.62 -29.02
CA LEU A 899 -18.10 -53.99 -27.87
C LEU A 899 -16.81 -53.30 -28.31
N PHE A 900 -16.78 -51.97 -28.21
CA PHE A 900 -15.56 -51.20 -28.41
C PHE A 900 -14.66 -51.36 -27.18
N THR A 901 -13.57 -52.12 -27.30
CA THR A 901 -12.59 -52.31 -26.21
C THR A 901 -11.17 -52.56 -26.76
N SER A 902 -10.17 -51.94 -26.12
CA SER A 902 -8.75 -52.22 -26.39
C SER A 902 -8.27 -53.51 -25.72
N GLN A 903 -9.11 -54.15 -24.90
CA GLN A 903 -8.78 -55.31 -24.07
C GLN A 903 -9.28 -56.63 -24.66
N LEU A 904 -9.35 -56.76 -25.99
CA LEU A 904 -9.80 -58.02 -26.63
C LEU A 904 -8.97 -59.24 -26.19
N ALA A 905 -7.71 -59.04 -25.80
CA ALA A 905 -6.84 -60.09 -25.26
C ALA A 905 -7.39 -60.73 -23.97
N GLU A 906 -8.11 -59.99 -23.13
CA GLU A 906 -8.74 -60.54 -21.90
C GLU A 906 -9.83 -61.55 -22.26
N PHE A 907 -10.60 -61.25 -23.31
CA PHE A 907 -11.63 -62.16 -23.83
C PHE A 907 -11.01 -63.36 -24.53
N GLU A 908 -9.98 -63.14 -25.37
CA GLU A 908 -9.22 -64.20 -26.03
C GLU A 908 -8.69 -65.23 -25.01
N HIS A 909 -8.12 -64.74 -23.90
CA HIS A 909 -7.58 -65.59 -22.84
C HIS A 909 -8.64 -66.55 -22.26
N VAL A 910 -9.87 -66.08 -22.03
CA VAL A 910 -10.96 -66.93 -21.52
C VAL A 910 -11.35 -68.01 -22.52
N PHE A 911 -11.54 -67.65 -23.79
CA PHE A 911 -11.92 -68.62 -24.82
C PHE A 911 -10.83 -69.67 -25.05
N VAL A 912 -9.56 -69.25 -25.13
CA VAL A 912 -8.42 -70.15 -25.36
C VAL A 912 -8.22 -71.08 -24.15
N THR A 913 -8.26 -70.54 -22.93
CA THR A 913 -8.05 -71.34 -21.71
C THR A 913 -9.15 -72.38 -21.51
N LEU A 914 -10.37 -72.11 -21.97
CA LEU A 914 -11.50 -73.06 -21.94
C LEU A 914 -11.55 -74.02 -23.15
N GLY A 915 -10.59 -73.94 -24.08
CA GLY A 915 -10.50 -74.85 -25.24
C GLY A 915 -11.32 -74.43 -26.47
N TYR A 916 -11.77 -73.19 -26.55
CA TYR A 916 -12.64 -72.65 -27.62
C TYR A 916 -11.90 -71.68 -28.55
N ALA A 917 -10.65 -71.98 -28.91
CA ALA A 917 -9.83 -71.12 -29.76
C ALA A 917 -10.41 -70.91 -31.18
N GLU A 918 -11.01 -71.96 -31.77
CA GLU A 918 -11.68 -71.85 -33.08
C GLU A 918 -12.93 -70.95 -33.02
N GLU A 919 -13.70 -71.07 -31.95
CA GLU A 919 -14.89 -70.23 -31.71
C GLU A 919 -14.49 -68.76 -31.51
N TRP A 920 -13.38 -68.50 -30.80
CA TRP A 920 -12.82 -67.15 -30.67
C TRP A 920 -12.45 -66.55 -32.03
N ALA A 921 -11.83 -67.33 -32.93
CA ALA A 921 -11.49 -66.85 -34.26
C ALA A 921 -12.74 -66.39 -35.04
N LEU A 922 -13.85 -67.12 -34.93
CA LEU A 922 -15.14 -66.74 -35.52
C LEU A 922 -15.71 -65.47 -34.89
N VAL A 923 -15.73 -65.38 -33.56
CA VAL A 923 -16.22 -64.19 -32.84
C VAL A 923 -15.37 -62.96 -33.14
N LYS A 924 -14.04 -63.09 -33.20
CA LYS A 924 -13.10 -62.01 -33.53
C LYS A 924 -13.28 -61.53 -34.96
N ALA A 925 -13.47 -62.44 -35.92
CA ALA A 925 -13.76 -62.08 -37.30
C ALA A 925 -15.08 -61.28 -37.40
N GLU A 926 -16.13 -61.74 -36.72
CA GLU A 926 -17.44 -61.08 -36.74
C GLU A 926 -17.43 -59.75 -35.97
N HIS A 927 -16.68 -59.66 -34.87
CA HIS A 927 -16.43 -58.43 -34.11
C HIS A 927 -15.74 -57.38 -34.99
N MET A 928 -14.65 -57.75 -35.67
CA MET A 928 -13.89 -56.85 -36.55
C MET A 928 -14.72 -56.38 -37.75
N LYS A 929 -15.53 -57.26 -38.34
CA LYS A 929 -16.47 -56.92 -39.42
C LYS A 929 -17.51 -55.87 -39.01
N ARG A 930 -17.86 -55.84 -37.72
CA ARG A 930 -18.95 -55.03 -37.15
C ARG A 930 -18.47 -53.92 -36.21
N ASN A 931 -17.16 -53.67 -36.14
CA ASN A 931 -16.55 -52.66 -35.27
C ASN A 931 -16.75 -51.23 -35.81
N LEU A 932 -17.98 -50.92 -36.21
CA LEU A 932 -18.44 -49.61 -36.67
C LEU A 932 -19.49 -49.13 -35.67
N TYR A 933 -19.15 -48.10 -34.91
CA TYR A 933 -20.06 -47.48 -33.96
C TYR A 933 -21.21 -46.81 -34.70
N THR A 934 -22.42 -47.33 -34.50
CA THR A 934 -23.65 -46.71 -35.02
C THR A 934 -24.05 -45.54 -34.10
N TYR A 935 -24.03 -44.32 -34.65
CA TYR A 935 -24.54 -43.09 -34.02
C TYR A 935 -26.07 -43.17 -33.83
N ARG A 936 -26.59 -42.40 -32.85
CA ARG A 936 -28.03 -42.13 -32.72
C ARG A 936 -28.54 -41.42 -33.99
N ASP A 937 -29.83 -41.51 -34.29
CA ASP A 937 -30.42 -40.83 -35.46
C ASP A 937 -30.09 -39.33 -35.46
N GLY A 938 -29.35 -38.89 -36.48
CA GLY A 938 -28.88 -37.51 -36.66
C GLY A 938 -27.36 -37.31 -36.52
N PHE A 939 -26.90 -36.08 -36.73
CA PHE A 939 -25.51 -35.69 -36.50
C PHE A 939 -25.30 -35.28 -35.04
N ASN A 940 -24.17 -35.65 -34.45
CA ASN A 940 -23.77 -35.14 -33.13
C ASN A 940 -23.32 -33.65 -33.22
N ARG A 941 -23.02 -33.03 -32.08
CA ARG A 941 -22.54 -31.62 -32.00
C ARG A 941 -21.26 -31.32 -32.80
N HIS A 942 -20.55 -32.35 -33.25
CA HIS A 942 -19.34 -32.26 -34.07
C HIS A 942 -19.61 -32.57 -35.56
N GLY A 943 -20.88 -32.76 -35.95
CA GLY A 943 -21.28 -33.02 -37.33
C GLY A 943 -21.04 -34.46 -37.79
N HIS A 944 -20.92 -35.44 -36.87
CA HIS A 944 -20.75 -36.86 -37.20
C HIS A 944 -22.04 -37.66 -37.01
N GLY A 945 -22.32 -38.57 -37.92
CA GLY A 945 -23.50 -39.45 -37.91
C GLY A 945 -23.21 -40.72 -38.71
N ASN A 946 -24.19 -41.60 -38.88
CA ASN A 946 -23.99 -42.88 -39.58
C ASN A 946 -23.54 -42.71 -41.04
N THR A 947 -23.86 -41.59 -41.68
CA THR A 947 -23.42 -41.22 -43.03
C THR A 947 -22.08 -40.47 -43.07
N LYS A 948 -21.53 -40.09 -41.91
CA LYS A 948 -20.24 -39.41 -41.74
C LYS A 948 -19.54 -39.85 -40.42
N PRO A 949 -19.11 -41.11 -40.32
CA PRO A 949 -18.52 -41.66 -39.11
C PRO A 949 -17.12 -41.08 -38.83
N SER A 950 -16.81 -40.74 -37.58
CA SER A 950 -15.46 -40.30 -37.21
C SER A 950 -14.49 -41.49 -37.10
N TYR A 951 -13.18 -41.26 -37.11
CA TYR A 951 -12.15 -42.31 -36.93
C TYR A 951 -12.36 -43.08 -35.62
N TRP A 952 -12.92 -42.42 -34.61
CA TRP A 952 -13.34 -43.03 -33.36
C TRP A 952 -14.47 -44.05 -33.55
N ALA A 953 -15.43 -43.77 -34.43
CA ALA A 953 -16.48 -44.72 -34.77
C ALA A 953 -15.98 -45.96 -35.51
N TYR A 954 -14.77 -45.92 -36.09
CA TYR A 954 -14.15 -47.07 -36.76
C TYR A 954 -13.31 -47.96 -35.83
N GLY A 955 -13.23 -47.67 -34.53
CA GLY A 955 -12.37 -48.47 -33.62
C GLY A 955 -11.15 -47.74 -33.06
N TYR A 956 -10.84 -46.52 -33.53
CA TYR A 956 -9.51 -45.94 -33.35
C TYR A 956 -9.49 -44.78 -32.36
N MET A 957 -8.58 -44.84 -31.39
CA MET A 957 -8.43 -43.79 -30.37
C MET A 957 -7.88 -42.48 -30.93
N THR A 958 -7.15 -42.54 -32.05
CA THR A 958 -6.55 -41.38 -32.72
C THR A 958 -6.70 -41.47 -34.23
N LEU A 959 -6.71 -40.33 -34.90
CA LEU A 959 -6.70 -40.26 -36.36
C LEU A 959 -5.43 -40.91 -36.95
N GLN A 960 -4.31 -40.84 -36.23
CA GLN A 960 -3.04 -41.48 -36.62
C GLN A 960 -3.17 -43.00 -36.64
N LEU A 961 -3.77 -43.59 -35.61
CA LEU A 961 -4.02 -45.03 -35.57
C LEU A 961 -4.95 -45.48 -36.70
N TYR A 962 -5.97 -44.67 -37.02
CA TYR A 962 -6.83 -44.96 -38.18
C TYR A 962 -6.02 -44.95 -39.48
N LYS A 963 -5.18 -43.94 -39.70
CA LYS A 963 -4.30 -43.85 -40.88
C LYS A 963 -3.38 -45.05 -41.05
N GLU A 964 -2.76 -45.49 -39.96
CA GLU A 964 -1.79 -46.60 -39.98
C GLU A 964 -2.43 -47.95 -40.27
N ASN A 965 -3.74 -48.08 -40.06
CA ASN A 965 -4.47 -49.35 -40.14
C ASN A 965 -5.57 -49.37 -41.23
N SER A 966 -5.78 -48.26 -41.94
CA SER A 966 -6.68 -48.19 -43.10
C SER A 966 -5.88 -48.24 -44.40
N SER A 967 -6.51 -48.66 -45.49
CA SER A 967 -5.87 -48.60 -46.80
C SER A 967 -5.60 -47.14 -47.19
N CYS A 968 -4.61 -46.90 -48.06
CA CYS A 968 -4.34 -45.55 -48.55
C CYS A 968 -5.58 -44.91 -49.21
N GLU A 969 -6.35 -45.71 -49.95
CA GLU A 969 -7.58 -45.28 -50.64
C GLU A 969 -8.68 -44.90 -49.62
N ASP A 970 -8.91 -45.72 -48.59
CA ASP A 970 -9.90 -45.43 -47.54
C ASP A 970 -9.52 -44.19 -46.72
N PHE A 971 -8.23 -44.00 -46.44
CA PHE A 971 -7.76 -42.83 -45.70
C PHE A 971 -7.85 -41.54 -46.53
N GLU A 972 -7.56 -41.60 -47.83
CA GLU A 972 -7.75 -40.47 -48.76
C GLU A 972 -9.22 -40.06 -48.84
N GLU A 973 -10.13 -41.03 -48.98
CA GLU A 973 -11.56 -40.78 -49.00
C GLU A 973 -12.06 -40.22 -47.66
N TYR A 974 -11.56 -40.76 -46.55
CA TYR A 974 -11.81 -40.23 -45.21
C TYR A 974 -11.36 -38.77 -45.09
N CYS A 975 -10.18 -38.43 -45.62
CA CYS A 975 -9.67 -37.05 -45.61
C CYS A 975 -10.52 -36.09 -46.45
N LYS A 976 -11.07 -36.54 -47.59
CA LYS A 976 -12.03 -35.74 -48.39
C LYS A 976 -13.30 -35.43 -47.61
N ILE A 977 -13.88 -36.44 -46.96
CA ILE A 977 -15.15 -36.30 -46.22
C ILE A 977 -14.95 -35.46 -44.93
N HIS A 978 -13.81 -35.61 -44.26
CA HIS A 978 -13.52 -35.01 -42.95
C HIS A 978 -12.58 -33.79 -42.99
N HIS A 979 -12.33 -33.19 -44.16
CA HIS A 979 -11.37 -32.10 -44.37
C HIS A 979 -11.46 -30.91 -43.37
N ASN A 980 -12.64 -30.61 -42.82
CA ASN A 980 -12.86 -29.53 -41.84
C ASN A 980 -13.11 -30.00 -40.40
N CYS A 981 -12.86 -31.28 -40.07
CA CYS A 981 -13.13 -31.85 -38.76
C CYS A 981 -12.13 -32.97 -38.41
N CYS A 982 -12.30 -33.63 -37.26
CA CYS A 982 -11.47 -34.78 -36.83
C CYS A 982 -9.95 -34.54 -36.76
N GLY A 983 -9.46 -33.30 -36.86
CA GLY A 983 -8.02 -32.99 -36.90
C GLY A 983 -7.35 -33.29 -38.26
N VAL A 984 -8.12 -33.63 -39.30
CA VAL A 984 -7.59 -33.94 -40.64
C VAL A 984 -6.80 -32.78 -41.22
N SER A 985 -7.28 -31.55 -41.05
CA SER A 985 -6.59 -30.34 -41.53
C SER A 985 -5.19 -30.14 -40.93
N GLN A 986 -4.98 -30.55 -39.68
CA GLN A 986 -3.68 -30.47 -38.99
C GLN A 986 -2.70 -31.51 -39.54
N ILE A 987 -3.17 -32.72 -39.88
CA ILE A 987 -2.35 -33.76 -40.50
C ILE A 987 -2.05 -33.44 -41.97
N SER A 988 -3.01 -32.88 -42.70
CA SER A 988 -2.82 -32.46 -44.09
C SER A 988 -1.87 -31.25 -44.23
N GLN A 989 -1.73 -30.42 -43.19
CA GLN A 989 -0.74 -29.35 -43.12
C GLN A 989 0.68 -29.84 -42.80
N LEU A 990 0.82 -30.96 -42.08
CA LEU A 990 2.11 -31.61 -41.82
C LEU A 990 2.64 -32.43 -43.02
N LEU A 991 1.78 -32.65 -44.03
CA LEU A 991 2.10 -33.34 -45.29
C LEU A 991 2.34 -32.38 -46.47
N LYS A 992 2.16 -31.07 -46.26
CA LYS A 992 2.61 -30.00 -47.16
C LYS A 992 3.90 -29.42 -46.61
#